data_AF-A0A178MD44-F1
#
_entry.id   AF-A0A178MD44-F1
#
_cell.length_a   1.000
_cell.length_b   1.000
_cell.length_c   1.000
_cell.angle_alpha   90.00
_cell.angle_beta   90.00
_cell.angle_gamma   90.00
#
_symmetry.space_group_name_H-M   'P 1'
#
loop_
_entity.id
_entity.type
_entity.pdbx_description
1 polymer ?
#
loop_
_entity_poly.entity_id
_entity_poly.type
_entity_poly.pdbx_seq_one_letter_code
_entity_poly.pdbx_strand_id
1 'polypeptide(L)'
;MQRRITIVLLLIWAVALALPMLAYRIASAVELPPAGSPFYIQTSSSTRTLSIGDWYTNPAGGNGYHYFTLHVPCNWNPNIPVHIDLFHPDLNSTAGGGVTDEFGGTINASYTTTFEVYAVGTPLNPPTQPAPGAAGSLIQQTYNPNTIGPQWTRLYTIAAPVTCGAYILRTQTGGNADNSWRVRFGTDDDNNPATPPPANYDNPDGIEGTGDELLIGLASTSYQHDSTTVQCLTLYQYITPGQASVTFNNFDMDGQTRIRYYAPSAAYDPNALTGGIVGTLSANAVWNNGTAMVRGGDTITNPEPGWWRIVTCINRNNQFIQEGQASLLSFIELPPEPDMTIAKNDGVSVTAPGQTLTYQIQFSNQSNLTRVPPNARPGAAFNVVITDAIPAQTSFVGCSMNGLNGSCSESGGVVTFTLTDPVIAGASGTVLVTVQVNAGAAGSITNTATLNYRDQLGNQYPPVSASDTNTIPPQPLLQLSKSDGSTVTAPGQTLTYTLAFTNTGVGEARNVTLADTLPAGVSYQSCSLGSLAGSCSESGGLVTFTLTNPVAPGASGSVSITVLVTASGPATLTNTAVLNYTDSAGQSLPPVSASDSTVVPAQPLMALSKSDGSTVTAPGQTLTYTLAFTNTGVGEARNVTLADTLPAGVSYQSCSLGSLAGSCSESGGLVTFTLTNPVAPGASGSVSITVLVTASGPATLTNTAVLNYTDSAGQSLPPVSASDSTVIPDNAAVRLTKSAAIVVDGNNDGLAGSGDVIEYTLILTNTGPAVARQLVVSDTPDANTTLVTGSVTATPPAVVTQGNSAGDTAVQVTLSSLGVNASLTITFRVQVNTPLPNNVTEIVNQATVSGDNTLTTSSDDPTTTTPDDPTRLRTPPPDSPPTAIELTEFRLLPVTGGWEIRWTTGVEVNTSIFMIYRSTGGRDKASLLAVIPARGSASNGASYSVIDRHVLAGVAYSYWLVEIETNGAQHEYGPLQSHGTISQQHQYFIPLIGR
;
A
#
# COMPACT_ATOMS: atom_id res chain seq x y z
N MET A 1 -3.42 49.44 -16.57
CA MET A 1 -3.97 50.39 -17.57
C MET A 1 -5.34 50.00 -18.13
N GLN A 2 -5.68 48.71 -18.28
CA GLN A 2 -7.03 48.29 -18.72
C GLN A 2 -8.19 48.60 -17.73
N ARG A 3 -7.93 48.73 -16.42
CA ARG A 3 -8.96 49.03 -15.41
C ARG A 3 -9.51 50.47 -15.42
N ARG A 4 -8.84 51.43 -16.09
CA ARG A 4 -9.30 52.84 -16.14
C ARG A 4 -10.18 53.15 -17.36
N ILE A 5 -10.20 52.29 -18.38
CA ILE A 5 -11.00 52.50 -19.60
C ILE A 5 -12.43 51.97 -19.40
N THR A 6 -12.62 50.88 -18.64
CA THR A 6 -13.94 50.29 -18.37
C THR A 6 -14.80 51.13 -17.42
N ILE A 7 -14.18 51.86 -16.47
CA ILE A 7 -14.89 52.72 -15.51
C ILE A 7 -15.43 54.00 -16.19
N VAL A 8 -14.73 54.53 -17.19
CA VAL A 8 -15.16 55.72 -17.94
C VAL A 8 -16.27 55.39 -18.94
N LEU A 9 -16.29 54.17 -19.51
CA LEU A 9 -17.36 53.70 -20.40
C LEU A 9 -18.66 53.34 -19.65
N LEU A 10 -18.59 52.85 -18.41
CA LEU A 10 -19.78 52.59 -17.59
C LEU A 10 -20.43 53.87 -17.02
N LEU A 11 -19.64 54.90 -16.69
CA LEU A 11 -20.19 56.20 -16.26
C LEU A 11 -20.90 56.95 -17.39
N ILE A 12 -20.50 56.75 -18.65
CA ILE A 12 -21.15 57.36 -19.83
C ILE A 12 -22.46 56.64 -20.18
N TRP A 13 -22.58 55.34 -19.86
CA TRP A 13 -23.84 54.57 -20.00
C TRP A 13 -24.86 54.86 -18.89
N ALA A 14 -24.39 55.11 -17.66
CA ALA A 14 -25.28 55.39 -16.52
C ALA A 14 -25.95 56.78 -16.56
N VAL A 15 -25.36 57.75 -17.29
CA VAL A 15 -25.93 59.10 -17.44
C VAL A 15 -26.96 59.18 -18.58
N ALA A 16 -27.06 58.15 -19.43
CA ALA A 16 -28.01 58.10 -20.55
C ALA A 16 -29.36 57.41 -20.22
N LEU A 17 -29.53 56.86 -19.02
CA LEU A 17 -30.73 56.13 -18.57
C LEU A 17 -31.51 56.84 -17.46
N ALA A 18 -31.10 58.05 -17.07
CA ALA A 18 -31.72 58.83 -16.00
C ALA A 18 -32.42 60.09 -16.54
N LEU A 19 -33.39 59.91 -17.43
CA LEU A 19 -34.41 60.87 -17.89
C LEU A 19 -35.48 59.99 -18.57
N PRO A 20 -36.70 59.75 -18.06
CA PRO A 20 -37.61 60.73 -17.42
C PRO A 20 -38.54 60.14 -16.32
N MET A 21 -38.48 60.60 -15.06
CA MET A 21 -39.62 60.42 -14.11
C MET A 21 -39.66 61.58 -13.11
N LEU A 22 -39.95 62.77 -13.62
CA LEU A 22 -40.72 63.75 -12.85
C LEU A 22 -42.02 63.96 -13.62
N ALA A 23 -43.04 63.19 -13.26
CA ALA A 23 -44.41 63.44 -13.69
C ALA A 23 -45.24 63.66 -12.42
N TYR A 24 -45.67 64.90 -12.25
CA TYR A 24 -46.64 65.34 -11.26
C TYR A 24 -47.92 64.49 -11.36
N ARG A 25 -48.43 63.97 -10.23
CA ARG A 25 -49.80 63.44 -10.16
C ARG A 25 -50.76 64.61 -10.00
N ILE A 26 -51.71 64.76 -10.92
CA ILE A 26 -52.91 65.58 -10.76
C ILE A 26 -54.13 64.68 -11.03
N ALA A 27 -55.17 64.86 -10.22
CA ALA A 27 -56.59 64.65 -10.50
C ALA A 27 -57.27 63.26 -10.33
N SER A 28 -58.29 63.26 -9.46
CA SER A 28 -59.28 62.20 -9.14
C SER A 28 -60.35 62.00 -10.24
N ALA A 29 -60.85 60.77 -10.38
CA ALA A 29 -61.70 60.27 -11.48
C ALA A 29 -63.10 59.79 -11.03
N VAL A 30 -63.98 59.50 -12.01
CA VAL A 30 -65.32 58.89 -11.83
C VAL A 30 -65.17 57.35 -11.78
N GLU A 31 -65.75 56.69 -10.77
CA GLU A 31 -65.73 55.22 -10.61
C GLU A 31 -66.93 54.54 -11.31
N LEU A 32 -66.67 53.41 -11.99
CA LEU A 32 -67.73 52.56 -12.55
C LEU A 32 -68.53 51.86 -11.42
N PRO A 33 -69.87 51.78 -11.53
CA PRO A 33 -70.69 51.03 -10.58
C PRO A 33 -70.41 49.50 -10.64
N PRO A 34 -70.88 48.71 -9.67
CA PRO A 34 -70.77 47.24 -9.69
C PRO A 34 -71.32 46.62 -10.98
N ALA A 35 -70.73 45.48 -11.39
CA ALA A 35 -71.07 44.81 -12.65
C ALA A 35 -72.59 44.56 -12.82
N GLY A 36 -73.14 45.00 -13.95
CA GLY A 36 -74.55 44.80 -14.33
C GLY A 36 -75.44 46.05 -14.35
N SER A 37 -74.93 47.24 -14.02
CA SER A 37 -75.66 48.52 -14.16
C SER A 37 -74.93 49.44 -15.15
N PRO A 38 -75.52 49.82 -16.30
CA PRO A 38 -74.91 50.77 -17.23
C PRO A 38 -74.80 52.17 -16.61
N PHE A 39 -73.72 52.88 -16.91
CA PHE A 39 -73.50 54.28 -16.53
C PHE A 39 -73.63 55.16 -17.77
N TYR A 40 -74.52 56.16 -17.70
CA TYR A 40 -74.82 57.08 -18.80
C TYR A 40 -74.29 58.47 -18.48
N ILE A 41 -73.76 59.19 -19.48
CA ILE A 41 -73.58 60.65 -19.41
C ILE A 41 -74.52 61.34 -20.42
N GLN A 42 -75.61 61.87 -19.86
CA GLN A 42 -76.60 62.80 -20.42
C GLN A 42 -76.06 64.20 -20.71
N THR A 43 -76.04 64.72 -21.94
CA THR A 43 -75.66 66.14 -22.20
C THR A 43 -76.72 66.99 -22.90
N SER A 44 -77.88 66.44 -23.32
CA SER A 44 -79.01 67.21 -23.89
C SER A 44 -80.37 66.54 -23.75
N SER A 45 -81.45 67.34 -23.79
CA SER A 45 -82.85 66.88 -23.80
C SER A 45 -83.37 66.72 -25.24
N SER A 46 -84.51 66.04 -25.42
CA SER A 46 -85.13 65.78 -26.73
C SER A 46 -85.74 66.99 -27.43
N THR A 47 -85.87 68.14 -26.74
CA THR A 47 -86.55 69.34 -27.27
C THR A 47 -85.72 70.62 -27.19
N ARG A 48 -84.49 70.58 -26.66
CA ARG A 48 -83.51 71.68 -26.76
C ARG A 48 -82.07 71.16 -26.85
N THR A 49 -81.34 71.67 -27.83
CA THR A 49 -79.92 71.42 -28.09
C THR A 49 -79.06 71.93 -26.93
N LEU A 50 -78.29 71.03 -26.33
CA LEU A 50 -77.18 71.35 -25.43
C LEU A 50 -75.97 70.51 -25.87
N SER A 51 -74.89 71.20 -26.25
CA SER A 51 -73.78 70.62 -26.99
C SER A 51 -72.67 70.10 -26.06
N ILE A 52 -72.01 68.98 -26.41
CA ILE A 52 -70.74 68.51 -25.83
C ILE A 52 -69.60 69.55 -25.99
N GLY A 53 -69.83 70.63 -26.75
CA GLY A 53 -68.95 71.80 -26.84
C GLY A 53 -69.34 73.01 -25.98
N ASP A 54 -70.50 73.00 -25.30
CA ASP A 54 -71.06 74.20 -24.64
C ASP A 54 -70.76 74.29 -23.14
N TRP A 55 -69.83 73.48 -22.63
CA TRP A 55 -69.39 73.56 -21.23
C TRP A 55 -68.64 74.87 -20.94
N TYR A 56 -68.22 75.56 -22.00
CA TYR A 56 -67.82 76.95 -22.06
C TYR A 56 -68.02 77.46 -23.50
N THR A 57 -68.48 78.69 -23.68
CA THR A 57 -68.60 79.27 -25.02
C THR A 57 -67.34 80.05 -25.40
N ASN A 58 -66.77 79.77 -26.58
CA ASN A 58 -65.68 80.53 -27.18
C ASN A 58 -66.18 81.35 -28.39
N PRO A 59 -66.42 82.66 -28.23
CA PRO A 59 -66.92 83.49 -29.33
C PRO A 59 -65.92 83.70 -30.48
N ALA A 60 -64.65 83.29 -30.34
CA ALA A 60 -63.55 83.66 -31.22
C ALA A 60 -63.02 82.53 -32.14
N GLY A 61 -63.69 81.37 -32.21
CA GLY A 61 -63.44 80.34 -33.25
C GLY A 61 -62.21 79.44 -33.05
N GLY A 62 -61.85 79.09 -31.82
CA GLY A 62 -60.78 78.12 -31.51
C GLY A 62 -61.30 76.72 -31.17
N ASN A 63 -60.49 75.67 -31.38
CA ASN A 63 -60.84 74.29 -31.05
C ASN A 63 -61.09 74.09 -29.54
N GLY A 64 -62.15 73.34 -29.20
CA GLY A 64 -62.44 72.87 -27.85
C GLY A 64 -61.82 71.50 -27.57
N TYR A 65 -61.28 71.32 -26.36
CA TYR A 65 -60.76 70.03 -25.90
C TYR A 65 -61.45 69.63 -24.60
N HIS A 66 -62.00 68.42 -24.57
CA HIS A 66 -62.62 67.85 -23.38
C HIS A 66 -61.94 66.53 -23.02
N TYR A 67 -61.80 66.29 -21.72
CA TYR A 67 -61.16 65.09 -21.18
C TYR A 67 -62.03 64.49 -20.10
N PHE A 68 -62.22 63.18 -20.21
CA PHE A 68 -62.96 62.36 -19.26
C PHE A 68 -62.07 61.22 -18.82
N THR A 69 -62.05 60.92 -17.53
CA THR A 69 -61.30 59.78 -17.01
C THR A 69 -62.27 58.74 -16.48
N LEU A 70 -62.20 57.53 -17.05
CA LEU A 70 -62.96 56.36 -16.67
C LEU A 70 -62.09 55.47 -15.77
N HIS A 71 -62.43 55.34 -14.48
CA HIS A 71 -61.70 54.45 -13.59
C HIS A 71 -62.39 53.08 -13.52
N VAL A 72 -61.71 52.04 -14.00
CA VAL A 72 -62.10 50.66 -13.72
C VAL A 72 -61.54 50.26 -12.36
N PRO A 73 -62.38 49.95 -11.35
CA PRO A 73 -61.89 49.66 -10.01
C PRO A 73 -61.19 48.29 -9.96
N CYS A 74 -60.21 48.12 -9.06
CA CYS A 74 -59.43 46.87 -9.00
C CYS A 74 -60.18 45.65 -8.47
N ASN A 75 -61.40 45.85 -7.95
CA ASN A 75 -62.35 44.78 -7.65
C ASN A 75 -63.33 44.50 -8.80
N TRP A 76 -63.20 45.18 -9.95
CA TRP A 76 -63.95 44.84 -11.16
C TRP A 76 -63.64 43.40 -11.57
N ASN A 77 -64.67 42.63 -11.96
CA ASN A 77 -64.44 41.27 -12.44
C ASN A 77 -63.63 41.33 -13.75
N PRO A 78 -62.36 40.90 -13.77
CA PRO A 78 -61.49 41.11 -14.92
C PRO A 78 -62.01 40.40 -16.17
N ASN A 79 -62.88 39.40 -16.04
CA ASN A 79 -63.43 38.64 -17.15
C ASN A 79 -64.64 39.31 -17.83
N ILE A 80 -65.15 40.42 -17.30
CA ILE A 80 -66.28 41.15 -17.89
C ILE A 80 -65.73 42.40 -18.63
N PRO A 81 -65.89 42.50 -19.96
CA PRO A 81 -65.40 43.65 -20.72
C PRO A 81 -66.17 44.94 -20.36
N VAL A 82 -65.54 46.08 -20.63
CA VAL A 82 -66.16 47.41 -20.49
C VAL A 82 -66.29 48.03 -21.88
N HIS A 83 -67.49 48.42 -22.24
CA HIS A 83 -67.84 48.99 -23.52
C HIS A 83 -68.03 50.50 -23.43
N ILE A 84 -67.57 51.22 -24.45
CA ILE A 84 -67.69 52.67 -24.63
C ILE A 84 -68.47 52.90 -25.91
N ASP A 85 -69.69 53.43 -25.83
CA ASP A 85 -70.49 53.78 -27.00
C ASP A 85 -70.82 55.27 -27.05
N LEU A 86 -71.02 55.78 -28.26
CA LEU A 86 -71.39 57.15 -28.58
C LEU A 86 -72.78 57.18 -29.21
N PHE A 87 -73.54 58.23 -28.95
CA PHE A 87 -74.81 58.52 -29.63
C PHE A 87 -74.85 59.95 -30.13
N HIS A 88 -75.55 60.19 -31.22
CA HIS A 88 -75.87 61.54 -31.67
C HIS A 88 -77.31 61.57 -32.16
N PRO A 89 -78.16 62.52 -31.68
CA PRO A 89 -79.59 62.51 -31.95
C PRO A 89 -79.94 62.64 -33.43
N ASP A 90 -79.11 63.32 -34.21
CA ASP A 90 -79.34 63.53 -35.65
C ASP A 90 -78.83 62.42 -36.56
N LEU A 91 -78.19 61.37 -36.04
CA LEU A 91 -77.80 60.21 -36.86
C LEU A 91 -79.04 59.38 -37.21
N ASN A 92 -79.76 59.76 -38.27
CA ASN A 92 -80.88 58.96 -38.79
C ASN A 92 -80.41 57.97 -39.87
N SER A 93 -81.11 56.84 -40.04
CA SER A 93 -80.75 55.79 -41.00
C SER A 93 -81.11 56.12 -42.47
N THR A 94 -81.31 57.39 -42.82
CA THR A 94 -81.79 57.86 -44.12
C THR A 94 -80.81 58.87 -44.73
N ALA A 95 -80.44 58.66 -45.99
CA ALA A 95 -79.53 59.55 -46.70
C ALA A 95 -80.09 60.98 -46.77
N GLY A 96 -79.48 61.91 -46.03
CA GLY A 96 -79.85 63.32 -45.97
C GLY A 96 -80.05 63.90 -44.56
N GLY A 97 -80.17 63.05 -43.53
CA GLY A 97 -80.19 63.48 -42.11
C GLY A 97 -78.80 63.45 -41.48
N GLY A 98 -77.81 64.05 -42.14
CA GLY A 98 -76.47 64.15 -41.58
C GLY A 98 -76.44 65.03 -40.32
N VAL A 99 -75.35 64.99 -39.55
CA VAL A 99 -75.06 65.96 -38.48
C VAL A 99 -75.18 67.38 -39.04
N THR A 100 -76.30 68.07 -38.81
CA THR A 100 -76.53 69.45 -39.28
C THR A 100 -76.26 70.44 -38.16
N ASP A 101 -75.45 71.45 -38.47
CA ASP A 101 -75.10 72.58 -37.60
C ASP A 101 -76.33 73.50 -37.43
N GLU A 102 -76.90 73.58 -36.23
CA GLU A 102 -78.15 74.32 -35.96
C GLU A 102 -77.99 75.84 -35.79
N PHE A 103 -76.79 76.41 -35.97
CA PHE A 103 -76.64 77.86 -36.12
C PHE A 103 -76.70 78.25 -37.61
N GLY A 104 -77.77 78.94 -38.02
CA GLY A 104 -78.06 79.34 -39.41
C GLY A 104 -77.00 80.20 -40.12
N GLY A 105 -75.88 79.60 -40.49
CA GLY A 105 -74.78 80.16 -41.27
C GLY A 105 -74.12 79.13 -42.19
N THR A 106 -73.36 79.58 -43.18
CA THR A 106 -72.82 78.73 -44.27
C THR A 106 -71.95 77.60 -43.73
N ILE A 107 -72.37 76.35 -43.99
CA ILE A 107 -71.70 75.10 -43.59
C ILE A 107 -70.23 75.13 -44.07
N ASN A 108 -69.27 75.18 -43.14
CA ASN A 108 -67.87 74.98 -43.49
C ASN A 108 -67.54 73.49 -43.38
N ALA A 109 -67.30 72.83 -44.51
CA ALA A 109 -67.05 71.39 -44.63
C ALA A 109 -65.76 70.89 -43.94
N SER A 110 -65.05 71.75 -43.20
CA SER A 110 -63.71 71.48 -42.63
C SER A 110 -63.72 71.17 -41.14
N TYR A 111 -64.86 71.27 -40.44
CA TYR A 111 -64.94 71.06 -38.99
C TYR A 111 -65.32 69.62 -38.65
N THR A 112 -64.48 68.93 -37.88
CA THR A 112 -64.69 67.51 -37.49
C THR A 112 -64.72 67.36 -35.97
N THR A 113 -65.38 66.30 -35.49
CA THR A 113 -65.34 65.91 -34.07
C THR A 113 -64.58 64.60 -33.94
N THR A 114 -63.52 64.58 -33.13
CA THR A 114 -62.64 63.42 -32.95
C THR A 114 -62.72 62.93 -31.51
N PHE A 115 -62.95 61.63 -31.33
CA PHE A 115 -62.92 60.93 -30.04
C PHE A 115 -61.69 60.02 -29.97
N GLU A 116 -60.97 60.06 -28.85
CA GLU A 116 -59.76 59.26 -28.60
C GLU A 116 -59.85 58.59 -27.23
N VAL A 117 -59.47 57.30 -27.11
CA VAL A 117 -59.41 56.59 -25.81
C VAL A 117 -57.97 56.19 -25.52
N TYR A 118 -57.46 56.45 -24.33
CA TYR A 118 -56.10 56.08 -23.92
C TYR A 118 -56.12 55.07 -22.77
N ALA A 119 -55.11 54.19 -22.75
CA ALA A 119 -54.93 53.15 -21.75
C ALA A 119 -54.51 53.70 -20.38
N VAL A 120 -54.62 52.84 -19.36
CA VAL A 120 -54.07 53.09 -18.03
C VAL A 120 -52.57 53.38 -18.11
N GLY A 121 -52.16 54.49 -17.51
CA GLY A 121 -50.75 54.89 -17.43
C GLY A 121 -50.20 55.62 -18.66
N THR A 122 -51.02 55.93 -19.67
CA THR A 122 -50.58 56.78 -20.79
C THR A 122 -50.29 58.20 -20.30
N PRO A 123 -49.04 58.71 -20.41
CA PRO A 123 -48.71 60.06 -19.98
C PRO A 123 -49.29 61.08 -20.97
N LEU A 124 -50.19 61.94 -20.50
CA LEU A 124 -50.64 63.13 -21.22
C LEU A 124 -49.87 64.34 -20.68
N ASN A 125 -49.27 65.14 -21.57
CA ASN A 125 -48.45 66.30 -21.19
C ASN A 125 -49.04 67.61 -21.75
N PRO A 126 -49.94 68.30 -21.01
CA PRO A 126 -50.36 69.67 -21.34
C PRO A 126 -49.21 70.65 -21.04
N PRO A 127 -48.90 71.68 -21.86
CA PRO A 127 -49.77 72.34 -22.83
C PRO A 127 -49.26 72.30 -24.29
N THR A 128 -48.22 71.52 -24.61
CA THR A 128 -47.69 71.43 -25.97
C THR A 128 -47.61 69.98 -26.45
N GLN A 129 -48.54 69.64 -27.34
CA GLN A 129 -48.55 68.61 -28.40
C GLN A 129 -49.60 67.51 -28.29
N PRO A 130 -49.98 66.84 -29.40
CA PRO A 130 -49.68 67.12 -30.81
C PRO A 130 -50.96 67.38 -31.63
N ALA A 131 -50.78 67.66 -32.93
CA ALA A 131 -51.84 67.61 -33.94
C ALA A 131 -52.62 66.27 -33.87
N PRO A 132 -53.85 66.19 -34.42
CA PRO A 132 -54.63 64.95 -34.46
C PRO A 132 -53.77 63.72 -34.85
N GLY A 133 -53.78 62.65 -34.06
CA GLY A 133 -52.94 61.45 -34.31
C GLY A 133 -51.75 61.25 -33.36
N ALA A 134 -51.89 61.58 -32.07
CA ALA A 134 -50.85 61.27 -31.07
C ALA A 134 -50.66 59.75 -30.93
N ALA A 135 -49.42 59.25 -31.01
CA ALA A 135 -49.12 57.83 -30.81
C ALA A 135 -49.50 57.40 -29.37
N GLY A 136 -50.33 56.36 -29.23
CA GLY A 136 -50.70 55.79 -27.94
C GLY A 136 -52.20 55.79 -27.61
N SER A 137 -53.06 56.31 -28.49
CA SER A 137 -54.51 56.11 -28.36
C SER A 137 -54.89 54.65 -28.67
N LEU A 138 -55.69 54.04 -27.81
CA LEU A 138 -56.32 52.73 -28.01
C LEU A 138 -57.33 52.74 -29.16
N ILE A 139 -58.03 53.87 -29.35
CA ILE A 139 -58.84 54.14 -30.54
C ILE A 139 -58.86 55.63 -30.84
N GLN A 140 -58.95 56.00 -32.12
CA GLN A 140 -59.23 57.35 -32.55
C GLN A 140 -60.29 57.30 -33.64
N GLN A 141 -61.43 57.94 -33.41
CA GLN A 141 -62.55 57.97 -34.35
C GLN A 141 -62.92 59.42 -34.64
N THR A 142 -62.82 59.80 -35.91
CA THR A 142 -63.20 61.14 -36.39
C THR A 142 -64.51 61.04 -37.15
N TYR A 143 -65.47 61.87 -36.75
CA TYR A 143 -66.76 62.03 -37.40
C TYR A 143 -66.74 63.33 -38.20
N ASN A 144 -66.93 63.20 -39.51
CA ASN A 144 -67.02 64.33 -40.43
C ASN A 144 -68.46 64.89 -40.44
N PRO A 145 -68.66 66.14 -40.89
CA PRO A 145 -70.00 66.68 -41.14
C PRO A 145 -70.79 65.74 -42.05
N ASN A 146 -72.08 65.54 -41.74
CA ASN A 146 -72.99 64.64 -42.46
C ASN A 146 -72.68 63.13 -42.41
N THR A 147 -71.95 62.64 -41.41
CA THR A 147 -71.81 61.20 -41.19
C THR A 147 -73.20 60.57 -40.93
N ILE A 148 -73.51 59.44 -41.56
CA ILE A 148 -74.75 58.65 -41.36
C ILE A 148 -74.38 57.39 -40.57
N GLY A 149 -75.13 57.06 -39.52
CA GLY A 149 -74.84 55.92 -38.66
C GLY A 149 -76.03 55.51 -37.78
N PRO A 150 -75.95 54.37 -37.07
CA PRO A 150 -76.95 54.01 -36.08
C PRO A 150 -76.95 55.01 -34.93
N GLN A 151 -78.11 55.19 -34.30
CA GLN A 151 -78.31 56.12 -33.19
C GLN A 151 -77.25 55.94 -32.07
N TRP A 152 -76.94 54.69 -31.68
CA TRP A 152 -75.79 54.34 -30.83
C TRP A 152 -74.73 53.58 -31.64
N THR A 153 -73.45 53.96 -31.49
CA THR A 153 -72.29 53.33 -32.13
C THR A 153 -71.20 53.03 -31.10
N ARG A 154 -70.68 51.79 -31.09
CA ARG A 154 -69.51 51.37 -30.29
C ARG A 154 -68.26 52.12 -30.71
N LEU A 155 -67.69 52.92 -29.80
CA LEU A 155 -66.40 53.57 -29.97
C LEU A 155 -65.25 52.64 -29.61
N TYR A 156 -65.32 51.98 -28.45
CA TYR A 156 -64.25 51.08 -27.99
C TYR A 156 -64.74 50.02 -27.01
N THR A 157 -64.06 48.87 -26.96
CA THR A 157 -64.24 47.86 -25.92
C THR A 157 -62.91 47.63 -25.20
N ILE A 158 -62.89 47.84 -23.90
CA ILE A 158 -61.82 47.38 -23.03
C ILE A 158 -62.02 45.87 -22.83
N ALA A 159 -61.23 45.08 -23.56
CA ALA A 159 -61.36 43.63 -23.59
C ALA A 159 -60.92 42.98 -22.27
N ALA A 160 -61.51 41.83 -21.94
CA ALA A 160 -61.05 40.99 -20.86
C ALA A 160 -59.67 40.36 -21.17
N PRO A 161 -58.73 40.24 -20.22
CA PRO A 161 -58.86 40.68 -18.83
C PRO A 161 -58.78 42.21 -18.69
N VAL A 162 -59.82 42.82 -18.11
CA VAL A 162 -59.88 44.27 -17.95
C VAL A 162 -58.86 44.68 -16.88
N THR A 163 -57.93 45.55 -17.27
CA THR A 163 -56.91 46.09 -16.36
C THR A 163 -57.53 47.20 -15.53
N CYS A 164 -57.47 47.10 -14.20
CA CYS A 164 -57.95 48.18 -13.35
C CYS A 164 -57.07 49.42 -13.48
N GLY A 165 -57.68 50.58 -13.37
CA GLY A 165 -57.02 51.88 -13.50
C GLY A 165 -57.79 52.86 -14.38
N ALA A 166 -57.18 54.03 -14.58
CA ALA A 166 -57.78 55.17 -15.24
C ALA A 166 -57.56 55.14 -16.77
N TYR A 167 -58.62 54.94 -17.53
CA TYR A 167 -58.67 55.15 -18.97
C TYR A 167 -59.09 56.59 -19.26
N ILE A 168 -58.62 57.17 -20.36
CA ILE A 168 -58.92 58.58 -20.69
C ILE A 168 -59.67 58.64 -22.01
N LEU A 169 -60.88 59.20 -22.01
CA LEU A 169 -61.60 59.58 -23.22
C LEU A 169 -61.36 61.08 -23.47
N ARG A 170 -60.77 61.41 -24.62
CA ARG A 170 -60.56 62.77 -25.09
C ARG A 170 -61.49 63.04 -26.26
N THR A 171 -62.05 64.25 -26.30
CA THR A 171 -62.78 64.75 -27.46
C THR A 171 -62.18 66.06 -27.92
N GLN A 172 -62.08 66.21 -29.24
CA GLN A 172 -61.71 67.47 -29.88
C GLN A 172 -62.81 67.88 -30.84
N THR A 173 -63.23 69.13 -30.73
CA THR A 173 -64.22 69.75 -31.61
C THR A 173 -63.59 70.87 -32.40
N GLY A 174 -63.73 70.84 -33.72
CA GLY A 174 -63.29 71.91 -34.62
C GLY A 174 -64.25 73.10 -34.62
N GLY A 175 -63.74 74.30 -34.31
CA GLY A 175 -64.50 75.56 -34.41
C GLY A 175 -65.71 75.66 -33.46
N ASN A 176 -66.79 76.26 -33.95
CA ASN A 176 -68.05 76.55 -33.23
C ASN A 176 -69.15 75.50 -33.49
N ALA A 177 -68.77 74.30 -33.96
CA ALA A 177 -69.71 73.25 -34.28
C ALA A 177 -70.49 72.77 -33.04
N ASP A 178 -71.83 72.76 -33.12
CA ASP A 178 -72.70 72.08 -32.16
C ASP A 178 -72.41 70.56 -32.19
N ASN A 179 -72.35 69.94 -31.03
CA ASN A 179 -72.03 68.54 -30.85
C ASN A 179 -73.02 67.90 -29.88
N SER A 180 -74.17 67.45 -30.36
CA SER A 180 -75.16 66.78 -29.50
C SER A 180 -74.79 65.32 -29.14
N TRP A 181 -73.48 65.02 -29.08
CA TRP A 181 -72.98 63.67 -28.78
C TRP A 181 -73.27 63.28 -27.32
N ARG A 182 -73.72 62.04 -27.11
CA ARG A 182 -73.89 61.37 -25.82
C ARG A 182 -72.90 60.21 -25.70
N VAL A 183 -72.51 59.85 -24.48
CA VAL A 183 -71.55 58.76 -24.23
C VAL A 183 -72.09 57.80 -23.17
N ARG A 184 -71.96 56.49 -23.39
CA ARG A 184 -72.30 55.43 -22.41
C ARG A 184 -71.12 54.51 -22.13
N PHE A 185 -71.02 54.05 -20.88
CA PHE A 185 -70.03 53.08 -20.42
C PHE A 185 -70.72 51.91 -19.71
N GLY A 186 -70.35 50.66 -20.00
CA GLY A 186 -70.94 49.52 -19.28
C GLY A 186 -70.59 48.14 -19.82
N THR A 187 -71.27 47.12 -19.30
CA THR A 187 -71.10 45.69 -19.66
C THR A 187 -72.08 45.22 -20.75
N ASP A 188 -72.89 46.14 -21.27
CA ASP A 188 -73.93 45.82 -22.26
C ASP A 188 -73.32 45.65 -23.66
N ASP A 189 -73.46 44.45 -24.23
CA ASP A 189 -72.87 44.06 -25.52
C ASP A 189 -73.92 44.02 -26.65
N ASP A 190 -75.08 44.63 -26.44
CA ASP A 190 -76.15 44.69 -27.43
C ASP A 190 -75.85 45.73 -28.53
N ASN A 191 -75.02 45.34 -29.50
CA ASN A 191 -74.74 46.13 -30.70
C ASN A 191 -76.00 46.31 -31.62
N ASN A 192 -77.21 46.36 -31.05
CA ASN A 192 -78.52 46.42 -31.69
C ASN A 192 -79.13 47.84 -31.56
N PRO A 193 -79.16 48.64 -32.63
CA PRO A 193 -79.73 49.98 -32.62
C PRO A 193 -81.28 50.04 -32.55
N ALA A 194 -81.97 48.91 -32.36
CA ALA A 194 -83.43 48.81 -32.38
C ALA A 194 -84.08 48.44 -31.03
N THR A 195 -83.30 48.22 -29.97
CA THR A 195 -83.81 48.11 -28.59
C THR A 195 -83.63 49.45 -27.90
N PRO A 196 -84.66 50.32 -27.81
CA PRO A 196 -84.55 51.51 -26.99
C PRO A 196 -84.34 51.08 -25.53
N PRO A 197 -83.66 51.90 -24.70
CA PRO A 197 -83.61 51.65 -23.26
C PRO A 197 -85.03 51.47 -22.71
N PRO A 198 -85.22 50.76 -21.58
CA PRO A 198 -86.55 50.57 -20.98
C PRO A 198 -87.31 51.90 -20.92
N ALA A 199 -88.60 51.90 -21.30
CA ALA A 199 -89.42 53.09 -21.54
C ALA A 199 -89.59 54.06 -20.35
N ASN A 200 -88.94 53.79 -19.21
CA ASN A 200 -88.94 54.59 -17.99
C ASN A 200 -87.58 55.23 -17.66
N TYR A 201 -86.58 55.15 -18.55
CA TYR A 201 -85.23 55.68 -18.29
C TYR A 201 -84.93 57.05 -18.91
N ASP A 202 -85.75 57.52 -19.87
CA ASP A 202 -85.51 58.75 -20.66
C ASP A 202 -86.46 59.91 -20.26
N ASN A 203 -87.31 59.70 -19.23
CA ASN A 203 -88.19 60.73 -18.62
C ASN A 203 -88.88 60.20 -17.33
N PRO A 204 -88.20 60.15 -16.17
CA PRO A 204 -88.76 59.54 -14.95
C PRO A 204 -89.91 60.34 -14.30
N ASP A 205 -90.05 61.64 -14.61
CA ASP A 205 -91.07 62.53 -14.05
C ASP A 205 -92.18 62.93 -15.05
N GLY A 206 -92.05 62.55 -16.32
CA GLY A 206 -93.06 62.73 -17.35
C GLY A 206 -93.12 64.13 -17.96
N ILE A 207 -92.12 64.99 -17.74
CA ILE A 207 -92.12 66.38 -18.22
C ILE A 207 -91.07 66.57 -19.32
N GLU A 208 -91.50 66.96 -20.54
CA GLU A 208 -90.58 67.25 -21.63
C GLU A 208 -89.76 68.53 -21.35
N GLY A 209 -88.43 68.42 -21.34
CA GLY A 209 -87.50 69.57 -21.40
C GLY A 209 -86.72 69.89 -20.11
N THR A 210 -86.70 69.00 -19.12
CA THR A 210 -86.03 69.22 -17.82
C THR A 210 -84.55 68.82 -17.73
N GLY A 211 -84.01 68.09 -18.73
CA GLY A 211 -82.56 67.85 -18.88
C GLY A 211 -81.95 66.99 -17.77
N ASP A 212 -82.57 65.85 -17.47
CA ASP A 212 -82.33 65.08 -16.26
C ASP A 212 -81.99 63.60 -16.51
N GLU A 213 -80.72 63.32 -16.87
CA GLU A 213 -80.14 61.97 -16.74
C GLU A 213 -78.66 61.97 -16.30
N LEU A 214 -78.41 61.79 -14.99
CA LEU A 214 -77.18 61.20 -14.45
C LEU A 214 -77.54 60.46 -13.13
N LEU A 215 -77.72 59.15 -13.18
CA LEU A 215 -77.87 58.30 -11.99
C LEU A 215 -76.49 57.74 -11.63
N ILE A 216 -75.82 58.31 -10.62
CA ILE A 216 -74.47 57.88 -10.22
C ILE A 216 -74.57 56.81 -9.12
N GLY A 217 -74.06 55.61 -9.41
CA GLY A 217 -73.82 54.58 -8.40
C GLY A 217 -72.53 54.87 -7.62
N LEU A 218 -72.61 55.74 -6.60
CA LEU A 218 -71.45 56.05 -5.74
C LEU A 218 -71.21 54.94 -4.72
N ALA A 219 -70.08 54.22 -4.85
CA ALA A 219 -69.44 53.53 -3.74
C ALA A 219 -68.77 54.57 -2.82
N SER A 220 -68.76 54.30 -1.51
CA SER A 220 -68.56 55.27 -0.43
C SER A 220 -67.13 55.78 -0.20
N THR A 221 -66.32 56.00 -1.23
CA THR A 221 -64.93 56.46 -1.06
C THR A 221 -64.61 57.67 -1.92
N SER A 222 -65.26 58.81 -1.61
CA SER A 222 -64.77 60.13 -2.05
C SER A 222 -63.84 60.72 -0.98
N TYR A 223 -62.68 61.21 -1.42
CA TYR A 223 -61.70 61.93 -0.60
C TYR A 223 -62.35 63.10 0.15
N GLN A 224 -62.12 63.18 1.46
CA GLN A 224 -62.72 64.17 2.37
C GLN A 224 -62.21 65.59 2.10
N HIS A 225 -63.13 66.54 1.96
CA HIS A 225 -62.83 67.98 1.98
C HIS A 225 -63.63 68.60 3.12
N ASP A 226 -62.93 69.09 4.14
CA ASP A 226 -63.42 69.48 5.47
C ASP A 226 -64.03 68.34 6.32
N SER A 227 -64.07 68.55 7.64
CA SER A 227 -64.38 67.55 8.66
C SER A 227 -65.86 67.10 8.70
N THR A 228 -66.54 67.00 7.56
CA THR A 228 -67.93 66.52 7.46
C THR A 228 -68.13 65.54 6.31
N THR A 229 -69.09 64.61 6.47
CA THR A 229 -69.37 63.42 5.63
C THR A 229 -70.01 63.72 4.27
N VAL A 230 -69.53 64.74 3.53
CA VAL A 230 -70.17 65.22 2.29
C VAL A 230 -69.49 64.66 1.04
N GLN A 231 -70.28 64.14 0.09
CA GLN A 231 -69.82 63.60 -1.20
C GLN A 231 -69.74 64.71 -2.29
N CYS A 232 -68.68 64.69 -3.11
CA CYS A 232 -68.46 65.68 -4.18
C CYS A 232 -67.98 65.03 -5.50
N LEU A 233 -68.34 65.62 -6.65
CA LEU A 233 -67.77 65.34 -7.97
C LEU A 233 -66.72 66.40 -8.35
N THR A 234 -65.64 65.99 -9.01
CA THR A 234 -64.64 66.89 -9.58
C THR A 234 -64.56 66.73 -11.10
N LEU A 235 -64.55 67.84 -11.85
CA LEU A 235 -64.39 67.94 -13.31
C LEU A 235 -63.15 68.79 -13.63
N TYR A 236 -62.52 68.56 -14.78
CA TYR A 236 -61.35 69.34 -15.23
C TYR A 236 -61.57 69.92 -16.61
N GLN A 237 -61.18 71.18 -16.79
CA GLN A 237 -61.31 71.92 -18.04
C GLN A 237 -60.06 72.75 -18.31
N TYR A 238 -59.59 72.74 -19.57
CA TYR A 238 -58.41 73.52 -19.96
C TYR A 238 -58.83 74.83 -20.64
N ILE A 239 -58.31 75.95 -20.16
CA ILE A 239 -58.52 77.28 -20.77
C ILE A 239 -57.32 77.62 -21.65
N THR A 240 -57.59 77.93 -22.92
CA THR A 240 -56.56 78.29 -23.90
C THR A 240 -55.99 79.70 -23.67
N PRO A 241 -54.70 79.93 -23.99
CA PRO A 241 -54.11 81.26 -23.86
C PRO A 241 -54.77 82.32 -24.73
N GLY A 242 -54.93 83.55 -24.20
CA GLY A 242 -55.41 84.71 -24.95
C GLY A 242 -56.93 84.91 -24.97
N GLN A 243 -57.68 84.22 -24.12
CA GLN A 243 -59.13 84.39 -23.98
C GLN A 243 -59.48 85.71 -23.27
N ALA A 244 -60.39 86.50 -23.84
CA ALA A 244 -60.88 87.74 -23.22
C ALA A 244 -61.89 87.49 -22.09
N SER A 245 -62.63 86.38 -22.14
CA SER A 245 -63.52 85.90 -21.08
C SER A 245 -63.89 84.43 -21.28
N VAL A 246 -64.18 83.71 -20.20
CA VAL A 246 -64.74 82.34 -20.19
C VAL A 246 -65.96 82.32 -19.27
N THR A 247 -67.09 81.76 -19.74
CA THR A 247 -68.28 81.56 -18.90
C THR A 247 -68.44 80.09 -18.55
N PHE A 248 -68.49 79.80 -17.25
CA PHE A 248 -68.83 78.49 -16.70
C PHE A 248 -70.34 78.41 -16.43
N ASN A 249 -70.96 77.30 -16.81
CA ASN A 249 -72.38 77.05 -16.56
C ASN A 249 -72.59 76.47 -15.15
N ASN A 250 -73.76 76.71 -14.56
CA ASN A 250 -74.01 76.39 -13.16
C ASN A 250 -74.41 74.90 -13.00
N PHE A 251 -73.77 74.20 -12.06
CA PHE A 251 -74.04 72.79 -11.73
C PHE A 251 -74.69 72.69 -10.34
N ASP A 252 -75.72 71.85 -10.15
CA ASP A 252 -76.28 71.56 -8.81
C ASP A 252 -76.37 70.04 -8.58
N MET A 253 -76.06 69.57 -7.37
CA MET A 253 -76.29 68.18 -6.95
C MET A 253 -77.57 68.13 -6.12
N ASP A 254 -78.51 67.25 -6.49
CA ASP A 254 -79.86 67.27 -5.90
C ASP A 254 -79.99 66.65 -4.49
N GLY A 255 -78.87 66.56 -3.77
CA GLY A 255 -78.81 66.13 -2.38
C GLY A 255 -78.82 64.63 -2.14
N GLN A 256 -78.84 63.78 -3.19
CA GLN A 256 -78.74 62.32 -3.02
C GLN A 256 -77.75 61.66 -3.98
N THR A 257 -77.92 61.73 -5.31
CA THR A 257 -76.99 61.07 -6.28
C THR A 257 -77.00 61.67 -7.70
N ARG A 258 -77.76 62.73 -7.97
CA ARG A 258 -77.94 63.26 -9.34
C ARG A 258 -77.31 64.64 -9.51
N ILE A 259 -76.68 64.86 -10.66
CA ILE A 259 -76.14 66.16 -11.07
C ILE A 259 -77.12 66.79 -12.07
N ARG A 260 -77.54 68.02 -11.80
CA ARG A 260 -78.38 68.84 -12.68
C ARG A 260 -77.53 69.94 -13.32
N TYR A 261 -77.63 70.03 -14.64
CA TYR A 261 -76.94 71.05 -15.45
C TYR A 261 -77.92 72.12 -15.90
N TYR A 262 -77.53 73.40 -15.79
CA TYR A 262 -78.37 74.51 -16.22
C TYR A 262 -77.66 75.40 -17.24
N ALA A 263 -78.26 75.54 -18.42
CA ALA A 263 -77.81 76.49 -19.42
C ALA A 263 -77.94 77.94 -18.94
N PRO A 264 -77.06 78.85 -19.39
CA PRO A 264 -77.29 80.29 -19.26
C PRO A 264 -78.62 80.60 -19.92
N SER A 265 -79.48 81.33 -19.23
CA SER A 265 -80.85 81.69 -19.62
C SER A 265 -82.00 80.72 -19.30
N ALA A 266 -81.73 79.61 -18.62
CA ALA A 266 -82.81 78.71 -18.18
C ALA A 266 -83.74 79.38 -17.14
N ALA A 267 -85.06 79.20 -17.31
CA ALA A 267 -86.08 79.75 -16.42
C ALA A 267 -85.96 79.16 -15.00
N TYR A 268 -86.13 80.02 -14.00
CA TYR A 268 -86.16 79.63 -12.59
C TYR A 268 -87.46 78.86 -12.29
N ASP A 269 -87.35 77.61 -11.80
CA ASP A 269 -88.50 76.81 -11.34
C ASP A 269 -88.66 76.98 -9.82
N PRO A 270 -89.73 77.63 -9.34
CA PRO A 270 -89.95 77.89 -7.92
C PRO A 270 -90.46 76.68 -7.11
N ASN A 271 -90.83 75.55 -7.73
CA ASN A 271 -91.50 74.44 -7.04
C ASN A 271 -90.70 73.12 -6.94
N ALA A 272 -89.50 73.05 -7.54
CA ALA A 272 -88.65 71.85 -7.47
C ALA A 272 -87.42 72.08 -6.58
N LEU A 273 -87.17 71.10 -5.69
CA LEU A 273 -86.04 70.95 -4.76
C LEU A 273 -84.66 71.16 -5.44
N THR A 274 -84.25 72.42 -5.62
CA THR A 274 -82.96 72.85 -6.18
C THR A 274 -82.39 73.94 -5.30
N GLY A 275 -81.09 73.85 -5.04
CA GLY A 275 -80.42 74.65 -4.03
C GLY A 275 -79.93 75.98 -4.53
N GLY A 276 -80.63 77.05 -4.19
CA GLY A 276 -80.07 78.39 -4.29
C GLY A 276 -81.07 79.45 -3.89
N ILE A 277 -81.15 79.74 -2.59
CA ILE A 277 -81.65 81.05 -2.15
C ILE A 277 -80.61 82.08 -2.62
N VAL A 278 -81.07 83.25 -3.08
CA VAL A 278 -80.22 84.41 -3.39
C VAL A 278 -79.19 84.63 -2.26
N GLY A 279 -77.89 84.45 -2.55
CA GLY A 279 -76.80 84.95 -1.69
C GLY A 279 -75.87 83.97 -0.96
N THR A 280 -75.62 82.75 -1.45
CA THR A 280 -74.49 81.95 -0.92
C THR A 280 -73.15 82.38 -1.53
N LEU A 281 -72.31 83.01 -0.71
CA LEU A 281 -70.96 83.46 -1.02
C LEU A 281 -69.98 82.29 -1.17
N SER A 282 -69.25 82.22 -2.29
CA SER A 282 -67.92 81.61 -2.32
C SER A 282 -66.97 82.44 -1.43
N ALA A 283 -66.03 81.79 -0.73
CA ALA A 283 -65.12 82.40 0.26
C ALA A 283 -64.22 83.52 -0.29
N ASN A 284 -64.31 83.82 -1.60
CA ASN A 284 -63.53 84.82 -2.31
C ASN A 284 -64.37 86.05 -2.72
N ALA A 285 -65.63 86.14 -2.28
CA ALA A 285 -66.48 87.33 -2.35
C ALA A 285 -66.75 87.95 -3.74
N VAL A 286 -66.74 87.17 -4.83
CA VAL A 286 -67.32 87.61 -6.11
C VAL A 286 -67.94 86.41 -6.84
N TRP A 287 -69.09 86.66 -7.51
CA TRP A 287 -69.70 85.90 -8.65
C TRP A 287 -71.04 85.17 -8.41
N ASN A 288 -72.14 85.86 -8.77
CA ASN A 288 -73.15 85.36 -9.70
C ASN A 288 -73.68 86.56 -10.53
N ASN A 289 -74.03 86.38 -11.81
CA ASN A 289 -74.59 87.44 -12.67
C ASN A 289 -76.02 87.10 -13.14
N GLY A 290 -76.80 86.42 -12.28
CA GLY A 290 -78.18 86.00 -12.56
C GLY A 290 -79.24 87.01 -12.09
N THR A 291 -80.45 86.94 -12.68
CA THR A 291 -81.62 87.71 -12.23
C THR A 291 -82.69 86.78 -11.65
N ALA A 292 -83.72 87.33 -10.98
CA ALA A 292 -84.80 86.57 -10.34
C ALA A 292 -85.66 85.71 -11.29
N MET A 293 -85.47 85.80 -12.61
CA MET A 293 -86.21 85.03 -13.62
C MET A 293 -85.33 84.19 -14.55
N VAL A 294 -84.01 84.41 -14.52
CA VAL A 294 -83.07 83.88 -15.52
C VAL A 294 -81.74 83.54 -14.85
N ARG A 295 -81.33 82.26 -14.92
CA ARG A 295 -80.01 81.82 -14.43
C ARG A 295 -78.90 82.38 -15.34
N GLY A 296 -77.97 83.15 -14.79
CA GLY A 296 -76.74 83.58 -15.48
C GLY A 296 -75.58 82.68 -15.05
N GLY A 297 -74.77 82.20 -16.00
CA GLY A 297 -73.51 81.49 -15.70
C GLY A 297 -72.45 82.43 -15.09
N ASP A 298 -71.33 81.86 -14.65
CA ASP A 298 -70.23 82.59 -14.03
C ASP A 298 -69.14 82.94 -15.06
N THR A 299 -69.03 84.22 -15.45
CA THR A 299 -68.12 84.68 -16.52
C THR A 299 -66.79 85.24 -16.03
N ILE A 300 -65.71 84.46 -16.03
CA ILE A 300 -64.36 84.96 -15.73
C ILE A 300 -63.83 85.82 -16.88
N THR A 301 -63.47 87.07 -16.63
CA THR A 301 -62.84 87.97 -17.62
C THR A 301 -61.32 87.84 -17.57
N ASN A 302 -60.65 87.73 -18.73
CA ASN A 302 -59.21 87.46 -18.89
C ASN A 302 -58.69 86.29 -18.03
N PRO A 303 -59.24 85.08 -18.15
CA PRO A 303 -58.80 83.95 -17.35
C PRO A 303 -57.34 83.60 -17.62
N GLU A 304 -56.61 83.24 -16.56
CA GLU A 304 -55.24 82.71 -16.68
C GLU A 304 -55.26 81.36 -17.42
N PRO A 305 -54.40 81.14 -18.43
CA PRO A 305 -54.39 79.92 -19.22
C PRO A 305 -53.95 78.71 -18.38
N GLY A 306 -54.58 77.56 -18.55
CA GLY A 306 -54.22 76.36 -17.79
C GLY A 306 -55.41 75.47 -17.42
N TRP A 307 -55.16 74.51 -16.53
CA TRP A 307 -56.19 73.60 -16.03
C TRP A 307 -56.97 74.20 -14.87
N TRP A 308 -58.28 74.13 -15.00
CA TRP A 308 -59.25 74.53 -14.01
C TRP A 308 -59.97 73.29 -13.49
N ARG A 309 -59.99 73.16 -12.16
CA ARG A 309 -60.69 72.12 -11.42
C ARG A 309 -62.03 72.66 -10.95
N ILE A 310 -63.11 71.96 -11.28
CA ILE A 310 -64.49 72.30 -10.92
C ILE A 310 -64.96 71.24 -9.93
N VAL A 311 -65.28 71.62 -8.70
CA VAL A 311 -65.78 70.72 -7.65
C VAL A 311 -67.24 71.06 -7.35
N THR A 312 -68.13 70.08 -7.38
CA THR A 312 -69.55 70.22 -6.99
C THR A 312 -69.89 69.19 -5.93
N CYS A 313 -70.61 69.58 -4.88
CA CYS A 313 -70.86 68.74 -3.70
C CYS A 313 -72.35 68.57 -3.41
N ILE A 314 -72.77 67.44 -2.82
CA ILE A 314 -74.18 67.15 -2.45
C ILE A 314 -74.77 68.15 -1.45
N ASN A 315 -73.93 68.91 -0.74
CA ASN A 315 -74.34 69.97 0.17
C ASN A 315 -74.45 71.35 -0.51
N ARG A 316 -74.42 71.42 -1.85
CA ARG A 316 -74.54 72.65 -2.66
C ARG A 316 -73.34 73.59 -2.55
N ASN A 317 -72.17 73.09 -2.15
CA ASN A 317 -70.92 73.85 -2.10
C ASN A 317 -70.10 73.61 -3.38
N ASN A 318 -70.29 74.47 -4.39
CA ASN A 318 -69.54 74.39 -5.64
C ASN A 318 -68.30 75.29 -5.59
N GLN A 319 -67.16 74.79 -6.07
CA GLN A 319 -65.89 75.53 -6.12
C GLN A 319 -65.24 75.41 -7.50
N PHE A 320 -64.75 76.54 -8.02
CA PHE A 320 -63.88 76.60 -9.20
C PHE A 320 -62.47 76.95 -8.74
N ILE A 321 -61.50 76.07 -8.98
CA ILE A 321 -60.13 76.18 -8.47
C ILE A 321 -59.16 76.09 -9.66
N GLN A 322 -58.33 77.10 -9.84
CA GLN A 322 -57.20 77.01 -10.77
C GLN A 322 -56.03 76.30 -10.09
N GLU A 323 -55.51 75.24 -10.71
CA GLU A 323 -54.33 74.54 -10.18
C GLU A 323 -53.08 75.44 -10.34
N GLY A 324 -52.48 75.87 -9.22
CA GLY A 324 -51.19 76.57 -9.21
C GLY A 324 -51.15 78.03 -8.72
N GLN A 325 -52.20 78.61 -8.14
CA GLN A 325 -52.11 79.92 -7.45
C GLN A 325 -51.94 79.81 -5.92
N ALA A 326 -51.20 80.77 -5.36
CA ALA A 326 -50.29 80.62 -4.23
C ALA A 326 -50.91 80.55 -2.81
N SER A 327 -50.15 79.87 -1.93
CA SER A 327 -50.05 80.04 -0.47
C SER A 327 -51.29 79.80 0.40
N LEU A 328 -51.63 78.53 0.62
CA LEU A 328 -52.12 77.97 1.90
C LEU A 328 -52.24 76.44 1.75
N LEU A 329 -51.39 75.68 2.45
CA LEU A 329 -51.44 74.23 2.55
C LEU A 329 -52.39 73.82 3.68
N SER A 330 -53.35 72.93 3.42
CA SER A 330 -54.02 72.19 4.49
C SER A 330 -54.50 70.81 4.01
N PHE A 331 -53.68 69.82 4.37
CA PHE A 331 -53.96 68.39 4.56
C PHE A 331 -54.33 67.52 3.36
N ILE A 332 -53.30 67.10 2.61
CA ILE A 332 -53.10 65.69 2.22
C ILE A 332 -51.60 65.42 2.38
N GLU A 333 -51.15 65.03 3.57
CA GLU A 333 -49.90 64.27 3.64
C GLU A 333 -50.25 62.85 3.20
N LEU A 334 -49.70 62.41 2.06
CA LEU A 334 -49.60 60.99 1.76
C LEU A 334 -48.91 60.32 2.97
N PRO A 335 -49.39 59.16 3.47
CA PRO A 335 -48.63 58.45 4.49
C PRO A 335 -47.23 58.24 3.92
N PRO A 336 -46.19 58.62 4.67
CA PRO A 336 -44.86 58.68 4.09
C PRO A 336 -44.42 57.31 3.60
N GLU A 337 -43.71 57.25 2.47
CA GLU A 337 -43.26 55.98 1.90
C GLU A 337 -42.29 55.27 2.86
N PRO A 338 -42.45 53.96 3.13
CA PRO A 338 -41.43 53.23 3.87
C PRO A 338 -40.14 53.14 3.04
N ASP A 339 -38.98 53.35 3.67
CA ASP A 339 -37.67 53.30 3.01
C ASP A 339 -36.87 52.13 3.58
N MET A 340 -37.13 50.94 3.04
CA MET A 340 -36.50 49.71 3.50
C MET A 340 -35.16 49.49 2.82
N THR A 341 -34.12 49.27 3.61
CA THR A 341 -32.84 48.73 3.14
C THR A 341 -32.56 47.38 3.73
N ILE A 342 -31.80 46.57 2.97
CA ILE A 342 -31.32 45.26 3.39
C ILE A 342 -29.81 45.18 3.15
N ALA A 343 -29.11 44.52 4.07
CA ALA A 343 -27.70 44.17 3.98
C ALA A 343 -27.53 42.70 4.39
N LYS A 344 -26.59 42.01 3.75
CA LYS A 344 -26.31 40.61 4.00
C LYS A 344 -24.81 40.41 4.11
N ASN A 345 -24.38 39.73 5.16
CA ASN A 345 -22.97 39.44 5.42
C ASN A 345 -22.88 38.24 6.38
N ASP A 346 -21.94 37.33 6.17
CA ASP A 346 -21.61 36.26 7.13
C ASP A 346 -20.31 36.51 7.91
N GLY A 347 -19.59 37.59 7.59
CA GLY A 347 -18.37 38.02 8.24
C GLY A 347 -17.08 37.39 7.69
N VAL A 348 -17.15 36.56 6.65
CA VAL A 348 -15.97 35.89 6.06
C VAL A 348 -15.95 35.98 4.53
N SER A 349 -14.80 36.28 3.93
CA SER A 349 -14.66 36.30 2.46
C SER A 349 -14.20 34.96 1.86
N VAL A 350 -13.72 34.05 2.72
CA VAL A 350 -13.16 32.73 2.35
C VAL A 350 -13.76 31.68 3.29
N THR A 351 -14.18 30.56 2.72
CA THR A 351 -14.74 29.42 3.47
C THR A 351 -14.18 28.10 2.94
N ALA A 352 -14.37 27.03 3.71
CA ALA A 352 -13.93 25.68 3.35
C ALA A 352 -15.11 24.69 3.43
N PRO A 353 -15.07 23.58 2.66
CA PRO A 353 -16.06 22.52 2.77
C PRO A 353 -16.25 22.04 4.21
N GLY A 354 -17.51 21.84 4.62
CA GLY A 354 -17.88 21.43 5.97
C GLY A 354 -18.01 22.57 6.99
N GLN A 355 -17.53 23.79 6.70
CA GLN A 355 -17.74 24.94 7.57
C GLN A 355 -19.19 25.40 7.57
N THR A 356 -19.61 25.96 8.71
CA THR A 356 -20.91 26.60 8.86
C THR A 356 -20.78 28.09 8.55
N LEU A 357 -21.64 28.59 7.66
CA LEU A 357 -21.82 30.01 7.39
C LEU A 357 -23.11 30.47 8.04
N THR A 358 -23.06 31.57 8.79
CA THR A 358 -24.25 32.20 9.36
C THR A 358 -24.40 33.57 8.73
N TYR A 359 -25.29 33.68 7.75
CA TYR A 359 -25.60 34.94 7.12
C TYR A 359 -26.46 35.80 8.05
N GLN A 360 -25.94 36.95 8.43
CA GLN A 360 -26.67 38.00 9.09
C GLN A 360 -27.36 38.87 8.03
N ILE A 361 -28.68 38.81 7.97
CA ILE A 361 -29.50 39.65 7.11
C ILE A 361 -30.07 40.78 7.96
N GLN A 362 -29.49 41.96 7.80
CA GLN A 362 -29.90 43.17 8.49
C GLN A 362 -30.85 43.95 7.60
N PHE A 363 -31.97 44.41 8.16
CA PHE A 363 -32.87 45.30 7.46
C PHE A 363 -33.19 46.51 8.33
N SER A 364 -33.48 47.63 7.70
CA SER A 364 -33.86 48.86 8.40
C SER A 364 -34.84 49.67 7.57
N ASN A 365 -35.83 50.25 8.23
CA ASN A 365 -36.60 51.34 7.67
C ASN A 365 -35.87 52.64 8.02
N GLN A 366 -35.32 53.35 7.04
CA GLN A 366 -34.47 54.50 7.29
C GLN A 366 -35.21 55.64 8.02
N SER A 367 -34.48 56.50 8.73
CA SER A 367 -35.05 57.62 9.51
C SER A 367 -34.48 59.00 9.20
N ASN A 368 -33.55 59.14 8.25
CA ASN A 368 -32.77 60.36 8.04
C ASN A 368 -33.17 61.02 6.70
N LEU A 369 -33.81 62.20 6.57
CA LEU A 369 -33.71 63.52 7.21
C LEU A 369 -32.37 64.27 7.05
N THR A 370 -31.89 64.42 5.81
CA THR A 370 -30.93 65.52 5.49
C THR A 370 -31.27 66.41 4.28
N ARG A 371 -32.47 66.40 3.69
CA ARG A 371 -32.83 67.44 2.69
C ARG A 371 -34.32 67.72 2.37
N VAL A 372 -35.28 67.52 3.28
CA VAL A 372 -36.70 67.85 3.02
C VAL A 372 -37.38 68.33 4.33
N PRO A 373 -38.41 69.22 4.30
CA PRO A 373 -39.08 69.78 5.49
C PRO A 373 -39.68 68.70 6.44
N PRO A 374 -40.17 69.06 7.64
CA PRO A 374 -40.55 68.17 8.78
C PRO A 374 -41.54 67.02 8.52
N ASN A 375 -42.01 66.86 7.28
CA ASN A 375 -43.13 66.06 6.80
C ASN A 375 -42.68 64.80 6.03
N ALA A 376 -41.37 64.52 5.98
CA ALA A 376 -40.78 63.44 5.16
C ALA A 376 -40.06 62.36 5.99
N ARG A 377 -40.66 61.93 7.12
CA ARG A 377 -40.19 60.73 7.84
C ARG A 377 -40.76 59.50 7.16
N PRO A 378 -39.99 58.49 6.72
CA PRO A 378 -40.54 57.28 6.12
C PRO A 378 -41.69 56.66 6.94
N GLY A 379 -42.73 56.14 6.29
CA GLY A 379 -43.85 55.49 6.99
C GLY A 379 -43.50 54.07 7.42
N ALA A 380 -44.38 53.45 8.19
CA ALA A 380 -44.17 52.07 8.63
C ALA A 380 -44.33 51.08 7.46
N ALA A 381 -43.40 50.12 7.34
CA ALA A 381 -43.48 49.03 6.37
C ALA A 381 -44.30 47.87 6.94
N PHE A 382 -45.35 47.47 6.23
CA PHE A 382 -46.24 46.36 6.55
C PHE A 382 -45.97 45.16 5.65
N ASN A 383 -46.41 43.97 6.08
CA ASN A 383 -46.27 42.72 5.34
C ASN A 383 -44.82 42.48 4.86
N VAL A 384 -43.86 42.73 5.75
CA VAL A 384 -42.45 42.60 5.45
C VAL A 384 -42.10 41.11 5.38
N VAL A 385 -41.70 40.66 4.18
CA VAL A 385 -41.32 39.28 3.90
C VAL A 385 -39.92 39.26 3.30
N ILE A 386 -39.01 38.54 3.95
CA ILE A 386 -37.64 38.34 3.47
C ILE A 386 -37.51 36.91 2.95
N THR A 387 -37.11 36.74 1.71
CA THR A 387 -36.80 35.43 1.11
C THR A 387 -35.31 35.30 0.84
N ASP A 388 -34.73 34.14 1.16
CA ASP A 388 -33.31 33.84 1.00
C ASP A 388 -33.17 32.47 0.33
N ALA A 389 -32.64 32.44 -0.89
CA ALA A 389 -32.47 31.20 -1.64
C ALA A 389 -31.15 30.53 -1.22
N ILE A 390 -31.24 29.31 -0.68
CA ILE A 390 -30.08 28.55 -0.21
C ILE A 390 -29.17 28.22 -1.41
N PRO A 391 -27.89 28.64 -1.40
CA PRO A 391 -26.96 28.32 -2.48
C PRO A 391 -26.77 26.81 -2.64
N ALA A 392 -26.69 26.32 -3.89
CA ALA A 392 -26.58 24.88 -4.19
C ALA A 392 -25.34 24.20 -3.59
N GLN A 393 -24.26 24.96 -3.34
CA GLN A 393 -23.04 24.49 -2.70
C GLN A 393 -23.18 24.36 -1.17
N THR A 394 -24.34 24.68 -0.61
CA THR A 394 -24.61 24.65 0.83
C THR A 394 -25.84 23.83 1.16
N SER A 395 -25.98 23.44 2.41
CA SER A 395 -27.14 22.77 2.97
C SER A 395 -27.72 23.60 4.11
N PHE A 396 -29.05 23.71 4.17
CA PHE A 396 -29.72 24.49 5.21
C PHE A 396 -29.54 23.82 6.58
N VAL A 397 -29.14 24.61 7.58
CA VAL A 397 -28.97 24.15 8.97
C VAL A 397 -30.09 24.70 9.85
N GLY A 398 -30.46 25.97 9.66
CA GLY A 398 -31.52 26.59 10.44
C GLY A 398 -31.67 28.07 10.16
N CYS A 399 -32.75 28.64 10.68
CA CYS A 399 -32.99 30.07 10.64
C CYS A 399 -33.53 30.57 11.97
N SER A 400 -33.29 31.85 12.27
CA SER A 400 -33.79 32.47 13.49
C SER A 400 -34.04 33.96 13.31
N MET A 401 -34.91 34.50 14.15
CA MET A 401 -35.23 35.93 14.19
C MET A 401 -35.01 36.41 15.62
N ASN A 402 -34.09 37.35 15.81
CA ASN A 402 -33.69 37.79 17.14
C ASN A 402 -34.56 38.96 17.59
N GLY A 403 -35.48 38.71 18.53
CA GLY A 403 -36.31 39.75 19.14
C GLY A 403 -37.35 40.38 18.21
N LEU A 404 -37.74 39.68 17.13
CA LEU A 404 -38.75 40.10 16.17
C LEU A 404 -39.97 39.19 16.25
N ASN A 405 -41.18 39.76 16.17
CA ASN A 405 -42.42 39.00 16.09
C ASN A 405 -42.68 38.55 14.65
N GLY A 406 -42.79 37.23 14.44
CA GLY A 406 -43.07 36.64 13.14
C GLY A 406 -42.75 35.15 13.07
N SER A 407 -42.53 34.65 11.86
CA SER A 407 -42.10 33.27 11.62
C SER A 407 -40.92 33.18 10.67
N CYS A 408 -40.14 32.10 10.80
CA CYS A 408 -39.21 31.66 9.78
C CYS A 408 -39.52 30.22 9.38
N SER A 409 -39.54 29.92 8.08
CA SER A 409 -39.67 28.57 7.54
C SER A 409 -38.78 28.39 6.32
N GLU A 410 -38.36 27.15 6.07
CA GLU A 410 -37.68 26.76 4.84
C GLU A 410 -38.60 25.82 4.06
N SER A 411 -38.70 26.04 2.74
CA SER A 411 -39.41 25.15 1.83
C SER A 411 -38.82 25.26 0.43
N GLY A 412 -38.41 24.13 -0.14
CA GLY A 412 -37.95 24.05 -1.53
C GLY A 412 -36.63 24.78 -1.81
N GLY A 413 -35.75 24.89 -0.81
CA GLY A 413 -34.47 25.58 -0.91
C GLY A 413 -34.57 27.10 -0.72
N VAL A 414 -35.70 27.62 -0.23
CA VAL A 414 -35.89 29.04 0.06
C VAL A 414 -36.33 29.21 1.51
N VAL A 415 -35.57 30.01 2.26
CA VAL A 415 -35.91 30.43 3.61
C VAL A 415 -36.77 31.69 3.52
N THR A 416 -37.93 31.67 4.17
CA THR A 416 -38.87 32.79 4.20
C THR A 416 -39.06 33.27 5.64
N PHE A 417 -38.77 34.54 5.88
CA PHE A 417 -39.07 35.24 7.12
C PHE A 417 -40.29 36.14 6.89
N THR A 418 -41.31 36.01 7.72
CA THR A 418 -42.49 36.87 7.70
C THR A 418 -42.59 37.63 9.01
N LEU A 419 -42.51 38.96 8.98
CA LEU A 419 -42.71 39.79 10.15
C LEU A 419 -44.20 40.06 10.37
N THR A 420 -44.65 39.89 11.61
CA THR A 420 -46.04 40.19 12.00
C THR A 420 -46.22 41.65 12.35
N ASP A 421 -45.20 42.27 12.97
CA ASP A 421 -45.23 43.68 13.31
C ASP A 421 -44.72 44.55 12.15
N PRO A 422 -45.33 45.73 11.93
CA PRO A 422 -44.80 46.67 10.95
C PRO A 422 -43.45 47.25 11.38
N VAL A 423 -42.53 47.43 10.43
CA VAL A 423 -41.23 48.05 10.67
C VAL A 423 -41.39 49.57 10.59
N ILE A 424 -41.54 50.22 11.73
CA ILE A 424 -41.70 51.68 11.83
C ILE A 424 -40.44 52.44 11.39
N ALA A 425 -40.58 53.73 11.07
CA ALA A 425 -39.46 54.60 10.70
C ALA A 425 -38.32 54.55 11.73
N GLY A 426 -37.09 54.30 11.28
CA GLY A 426 -35.91 54.18 12.13
C GLY A 426 -35.77 52.85 12.86
N ALA A 427 -36.75 51.94 12.76
CA ALA A 427 -36.60 50.59 13.26
C ALA A 427 -35.73 49.75 12.32
N SER A 428 -34.99 48.83 12.94
CA SER A 428 -34.16 47.85 12.24
C SER A 428 -34.31 46.50 12.88
N GLY A 429 -34.12 45.45 12.11
CA GLY A 429 -34.12 44.08 12.59
C GLY A 429 -32.99 43.27 11.97
N THR A 430 -32.77 42.09 12.52
CA THR A 430 -31.82 41.12 12.01
C THR A 430 -32.45 39.75 12.02
N VAL A 431 -32.36 39.07 10.89
CA VAL A 431 -32.66 37.65 10.77
C VAL A 431 -31.41 36.88 10.37
N LEU A 432 -31.33 35.63 10.78
CA LEU A 432 -30.16 34.77 10.58
C LEU A 432 -30.54 33.56 9.73
N VAL A 433 -29.72 33.28 8.71
CA VAL A 433 -29.77 32.04 7.94
C VAL A 433 -28.45 31.30 8.14
N THR A 434 -28.52 30.10 8.68
CA THR A 434 -27.34 29.25 8.89
C THR A 434 -27.34 28.13 7.87
N VAL A 435 -26.22 27.97 7.16
CA VAL A 435 -25.98 26.92 6.18
C VAL A 435 -24.65 26.22 6.45
N GLN A 436 -24.51 24.99 5.99
CA GLN A 436 -23.25 24.26 5.99
C GLN A 436 -22.73 24.12 4.56
N VAL A 437 -21.46 24.43 4.32
CA VAL A 437 -20.84 24.24 3.01
C VAL A 437 -20.73 22.74 2.72
N ASN A 438 -21.27 22.30 1.60
CA ASN A 438 -21.32 20.88 1.23
C ASN A 438 -19.89 20.32 1.04
N ALA A 439 -19.70 19.04 1.37
CA ALA A 439 -18.45 18.35 1.11
C ALA A 439 -18.14 18.36 -0.40
N GLY A 440 -16.92 18.75 -0.78
CA GLY A 440 -16.50 18.84 -2.18
C GLY A 440 -16.96 20.10 -2.93
N ALA A 441 -17.62 21.06 -2.26
CA ALA A 441 -17.89 22.36 -2.86
C ALA A 441 -16.58 23.05 -3.29
N ALA A 442 -16.61 23.72 -4.45
CA ALA A 442 -15.49 24.48 -5.00
C ALA A 442 -15.99 25.75 -5.69
N GLY A 443 -15.11 26.72 -5.93
CA GLY A 443 -15.45 27.98 -6.61
C GLY A 443 -15.99 29.03 -5.65
N SER A 444 -17.11 29.69 -5.98
CA SER A 444 -17.69 30.75 -5.13
C SER A 444 -19.11 30.40 -4.70
N ILE A 445 -19.43 30.69 -3.45
CA ILE A 445 -20.78 30.64 -2.89
C ILE A 445 -21.31 32.06 -2.91
N THR A 446 -22.44 32.32 -3.56
CA THR A 446 -23.13 33.61 -3.48
C THR A 446 -24.52 33.38 -2.95
N ASN A 447 -24.85 34.02 -1.82
CA ASN A 447 -26.18 33.96 -1.23
C ASN A 447 -26.88 35.31 -1.36
N THR A 448 -28.16 35.33 -1.73
CA THR A 448 -28.94 36.56 -1.96
C THR A 448 -30.26 36.53 -1.21
N ALA A 449 -30.50 37.57 -0.41
CA ALA A 449 -31.77 37.81 0.26
C ALA A 449 -32.56 38.91 -0.47
N THR A 450 -33.89 38.77 -0.52
CA THR A 450 -34.82 39.73 -1.11
C THR A 450 -35.90 40.10 -0.09
N LEU A 451 -36.14 41.39 0.12
CA LEU A 451 -37.12 41.92 1.05
C LEU A 451 -38.28 42.57 0.28
N ASN A 452 -39.48 42.05 0.48
CA ASN A 452 -40.75 42.58 -0.02
C ASN A 452 -41.52 43.27 1.10
N TYR A 453 -42.17 44.39 0.82
CA TYR A 453 -42.90 45.17 1.81
C TYR A 453 -44.00 46.01 1.18
N ARG A 454 -44.93 46.47 2.02
CA ARG A 454 -46.06 47.34 1.67
C ARG A 454 -46.14 48.54 2.61
N ASP A 455 -46.85 49.60 2.24
CA ASP A 455 -47.23 50.65 3.21
C ASP A 455 -48.49 50.27 4.01
N GLN A 456 -48.95 51.17 4.88
CA GLN A 456 -50.18 51.01 5.67
C GLN A 456 -51.44 50.87 4.82
N LEU A 457 -51.41 51.34 3.58
CA LEU A 457 -52.51 51.26 2.62
C LEU A 457 -52.45 50.00 1.76
N GLY A 458 -51.43 49.16 1.95
CA GLY A 458 -51.24 47.91 1.22
C GLY A 458 -50.57 48.07 -0.14
N ASN A 459 -50.02 49.24 -0.47
CA ASN A 459 -49.30 49.45 -1.74
C ASN A 459 -47.98 48.67 -1.73
N GLN A 460 -47.72 47.88 -2.78
CA GLN A 460 -46.47 47.12 -2.92
C GLN A 460 -45.34 48.02 -3.40
N TYR A 461 -44.22 48.00 -2.68
CA TYR A 461 -43.00 48.70 -3.07
C TYR A 461 -42.03 47.76 -3.81
N PRO A 462 -41.12 48.30 -4.64
CA PRO A 462 -40.06 47.53 -5.26
C PRO A 462 -39.27 46.75 -4.20
N PRO A 463 -39.06 45.44 -4.37
CA PRO A 463 -38.26 44.68 -3.43
C PRO A 463 -36.80 45.15 -3.44
N VAL A 464 -36.16 45.10 -2.28
CA VAL A 464 -34.73 45.38 -2.13
C VAL A 464 -33.98 44.08 -1.88
N SER A 465 -32.76 43.95 -2.40
CA SER A 465 -31.95 42.75 -2.24
C SER A 465 -30.51 43.05 -1.83
N ALA A 466 -29.91 42.08 -1.15
CA ALA A 466 -28.50 42.11 -0.80
C ALA A 466 -27.90 40.71 -0.97
N SER A 467 -26.67 40.68 -1.47
CA SER A 467 -25.92 39.45 -1.71
C SER A 467 -24.61 39.48 -0.93
N ASP A 468 -24.16 38.30 -0.54
CA ASP A 468 -22.84 38.06 0.04
C ASP A 468 -22.15 36.94 -0.72
N THR A 469 -20.84 37.03 -0.91
CA THR A 469 -20.06 36.10 -1.72
C THR A 469 -18.81 35.63 -0.99
N ASN A 470 -18.71 34.31 -0.81
CA ASN A 470 -17.53 33.64 -0.29
C ASN A 470 -16.80 32.91 -1.40
N THR A 471 -15.47 32.83 -1.27
CA THR A 471 -14.63 31.99 -2.15
C THR A 471 -14.19 30.73 -1.43
N ILE A 472 -14.17 29.61 -2.16
CA ILE A 472 -13.62 28.34 -1.71
C ILE A 472 -12.28 28.14 -2.42
N PRO A 473 -11.14 28.14 -1.70
CA PRO A 473 -9.84 27.95 -2.29
C PRO A 473 -9.74 26.57 -2.98
N PRO A 474 -9.02 26.45 -4.11
CA PRO A 474 -8.72 25.16 -4.71
C PRO A 474 -8.03 24.25 -3.69
N GLN A 475 -8.58 23.06 -3.47
CA GLN A 475 -8.08 22.12 -2.47
C GLN A 475 -7.12 21.10 -3.09
N PRO A 476 -5.91 20.89 -2.54
CA PRO A 476 -5.04 19.78 -2.90
C PRO A 476 -5.58 18.45 -2.35
N LEU A 477 -5.20 17.34 -2.98
CA LEU A 477 -5.51 15.98 -2.50
C LEU A 477 -4.31 15.10 -2.81
N LEU A 478 -3.52 14.76 -1.78
CA LEU A 478 -2.36 13.89 -1.97
C LEU A 478 -2.71 12.42 -1.78
N GLN A 479 -2.19 11.58 -2.67
CA GLN A 479 -2.16 10.14 -2.53
C GLN A 479 -0.73 9.72 -2.23
N LEU A 480 -0.55 8.66 -1.43
CA LEU A 480 0.75 8.12 -1.06
C LEU A 480 0.74 6.60 -1.29
N SER A 481 1.82 6.09 -1.87
CA SER A 481 2.13 4.67 -1.94
C SER A 481 3.53 4.40 -1.41
N LYS A 482 3.76 3.19 -0.95
CA LYS A 482 5.03 2.74 -0.39
C LYS A 482 5.31 1.32 -0.87
N SER A 483 6.54 1.06 -1.32
CA SER A 483 6.98 -0.28 -1.67
C SER A 483 8.51 -0.35 -1.66
N ASP A 484 9.07 -1.46 -1.19
CA ASP A 484 10.49 -1.83 -1.41
C ASP A 484 10.70 -2.73 -2.65
N GLY A 485 9.61 -3.14 -3.31
CA GLY A 485 9.62 -4.04 -4.46
C GLY A 485 9.83 -5.52 -4.13
N SER A 486 9.84 -5.92 -2.86
CA SER A 486 10.07 -7.29 -2.42
C SER A 486 9.02 -7.79 -1.42
N THR A 487 8.64 -9.05 -1.52
CA THR A 487 7.76 -9.71 -0.53
C THR A 487 8.55 -10.51 0.51
N VAL A 488 9.80 -10.87 0.20
CA VAL A 488 10.68 -11.69 1.04
C VAL A 488 12.11 -11.13 0.98
N THR A 489 12.81 -11.12 2.11
CA THR A 489 14.21 -10.69 2.17
C THR A 489 15.01 -11.51 3.17
N ALA A 490 16.32 -11.65 2.93
CA ALA A 490 17.23 -12.35 3.84
C ALA A 490 17.90 -11.38 4.83
N PRO A 491 18.30 -11.85 6.03
CA PRO A 491 19.12 -11.07 6.95
C PRO A 491 20.40 -10.55 6.28
N GLY A 492 20.80 -9.31 6.59
CA GLY A 492 21.97 -8.65 6.00
C GLY A 492 21.75 -8.08 4.60
N GLN A 493 20.59 -8.27 3.99
CA GLN A 493 20.24 -7.61 2.72
C GLN A 493 19.79 -6.18 2.93
N THR A 494 19.90 -5.38 1.87
CA THR A 494 19.45 -3.98 1.86
C THR A 494 18.06 -3.88 1.25
N LEU A 495 17.13 -3.19 1.91
CA LEU A 495 15.83 -2.80 1.36
C LEU A 495 15.83 -1.32 1.03
N THR A 496 15.21 -0.95 -0.10
CA THR A 496 15.01 0.46 -0.48
C THR A 496 13.53 0.74 -0.61
N TYR A 497 12.94 1.32 0.43
CA TYR A 497 11.55 1.77 0.38
C TYR A 497 11.43 3.00 -0.50
N THR A 498 10.58 2.92 -1.52
CA THR A 498 10.17 4.06 -2.36
C THR A 498 8.81 4.56 -1.89
N LEU A 499 8.75 5.82 -1.47
CA LEU A 499 7.51 6.51 -1.10
C LEU A 499 7.15 7.42 -2.27
N ALA A 500 6.07 7.09 -2.99
CA ALA A 500 5.62 7.88 -4.14
C ALA A 500 4.31 8.60 -3.79
N PHE A 501 4.20 9.86 -4.19
CA PHE A 501 3.01 10.66 -3.96
C PHE A 501 2.58 11.42 -5.20
N THR A 502 1.28 11.69 -5.30
CA THR A 502 0.66 12.44 -6.42
C THR A 502 -0.41 13.36 -5.88
N ASN A 503 -0.47 14.60 -6.39
CA ASN A 503 -1.57 15.52 -6.11
C ASN A 503 -2.69 15.34 -7.14
N THR A 504 -3.79 14.70 -6.75
CA THR A 504 -4.98 14.51 -7.58
C THR A 504 -6.03 15.60 -7.38
N GLY A 505 -5.77 16.55 -6.47
CA GLY A 505 -6.62 17.71 -6.22
C GLY A 505 -6.45 18.81 -7.25
N VAL A 506 -7.31 19.82 -7.15
CA VAL A 506 -7.31 21.00 -8.04
C VAL A 506 -6.50 22.17 -7.48
N GLY A 507 -6.05 22.06 -6.22
CA GLY A 507 -5.17 23.02 -5.54
C GLY A 507 -3.75 22.54 -5.36
N GLU A 508 -2.84 23.46 -5.05
CA GLU A 508 -1.43 23.20 -4.75
C GLU A 508 -1.26 22.75 -3.28
N ALA A 509 -0.52 21.67 -3.04
CA ALA A 509 -0.17 21.20 -1.69
C ALA A 509 1.11 21.88 -1.20
N ARG A 510 1.07 22.48 -0.01
CA ARG A 510 2.21 23.17 0.62
C ARG A 510 2.65 22.48 1.90
N ASN A 511 3.82 22.86 2.40
CA ASN A 511 4.41 22.33 3.64
C ASN A 511 4.39 20.79 3.69
N VAL A 512 4.72 20.16 2.55
CA VAL A 512 4.60 18.71 2.40
C VAL A 512 5.73 18.04 3.18
N THR A 513 5.36 17.22 4.15
CA THR A 513 6.28 16.47 5.01
C THR A 513 5.91 14.99 5.02
N LEU A 514 6.89 14.12 4.82
CA LEU A 514 6.71 12.67 4.97
C LEU A 514 7.48 12.20 6.20
N ALA A 515 6.83 11.45 7.07
CA ALA A 515 7.41 10.85 8.27
C ALA A 515 7.26 9.33 8.18
N ASP A 516 8.37 8.62 8.23
CA ASP A 516 8.46 7.18 8.05
C ASP A 516 9.08 6.53 9.29
N THR A 517 8.32 5.68 9.96
CA THR A 517 8.78 5.01 11.19
C THR A 517 9.34 3.65 10.82
N LEU A 518 10.66 3.52 10.88
CA LEU A 518 11.35 2.28 10.56
C LEU A 518 10.91 1.16 11.51
N PRO A 519 10.60 -0.05 10.99
CA PRO A 519 10.25 -1.18 11.83
C PRO A 519 11.44 -1.65 12.67
N ALA A 520 11.17 -2.34 13.78
CA ALA A 520 12.21 -3.11 14.45
C ALA A 520 12.78 -4.18 13.50
N GLY A 521 14.08 -4.47 13.62
CA GLY A 521 14.73 -5.46 12.75
C GLY A 521 15.29 -4.91 11.44
N VAL A 522 15.35 -3.58 11.29
CA VAL A 522 16.17 -2.91 10.28
C VAL A 522 17.07 -1.83 10.91
N SER A 523 18.12 -1.44 10.24
CA SER A 523 18.93 -0.26 10.58
C SER A 523 18.99 0.71 9.41
N TYR A 524 18.76 2.00 9.68
CA TYR A 524 18.86 3.07 8.70
C TYR A 524 20.26 3.13 8.04
N GLN A 525 20.31 3.30 6.72
CA GLN A 525 21.55 3.60 6.00
C GLN A 525 21.53 5.00 5.39
N SER A 526 20.48 5.32 4.61
CA SER A 526 20.40 6.60 3.91
C SER A 526 18.97 6.91 3.50
N CYS A 527 18.74 8.17 3.11
CA CYS A 527 17.54 8.60 2.45
C CYS A 527 17.86 9.58 1.33
N SER A 528 16.96 9.68 0.34
CA SER A 528 17.14 10.53 -0.83
C SER A 528 15.83 11.18 -1.26
N LEU A 529 15.90 12.45 -1.66
CA LEU A 529 14.79 13.18 -2.29
C LEU A 529 14.74 13.00 -3.82
N GLY A 530 15.69 12.27 -4.40
CA GLY A 530 15.85 12.21 -5.85
C GLY A 530 16.11 13.61 -6.43
N SER A 531 15.24 14.06 -7.34
CA SER A 531 15.29 15.38 -7.96
C SER A 531 14.49 16.46 -7.22
N LEU A 532 13.80 16.10 -6.13
CA LEU A 532 12.96 17.04 -5.40
C LEU A 532 13.81 17.96 -4.51
N ALA A 533 13.39 19.22 -4.40
CA ALA A 533 14.02 20.19 -3.51
C ALA A 533 13.49 20.04 -2.08
N GLY A 534 14.38 19.88 -1.10
CA GLY A 534 14.00 19.65 0.28
C GLY A 534 15.16 19.15 1.14
N SER A 535 14.81 18.58 2.28
CA SER A 535 15.75 17.93 3.20
C SER A 535 15.23 16.57 3.65
N CYS A 536 16.15 15.67 3.96
CA CYS A 536 15.85 14.42 4.63
C CYS A 536 16.79 14.23 5.82
N SER A 537 16.24 13.74 6.92
CA SER A 537 16.96 13.44 8.15
C SER A 537 16.36 12.23 8.85
N GLU A 538 17.19 11.48 9.55
CA GLU A 538 16.76 10.40 10.45
C GLU A 538 17.11 10.75 11.89
N SER A 539 16.20 10.43 12.82
CA SER A 539 16.45 10.51 14.25
C SER A 539 15.60 9.49 15.00
N GLY A 540 16.24 8.54 15.68
CA GLY A 540 15.58 7.60 16.59
C GLY A 540 14.63 6.62 15.89
N GLY A 541 14.90 6.25 14.65
CA GLY A 541 14.07 5.36 13.82
C GLY A 541 12.98 6.09 13.03
N LEU A 542 12.87 7.41 13.13
CA LEU A 542 11.94 8.22 12.35
C LEU A 542 12.69 8.96 11.23
N VAL A 543 12.41 8.61 9.97
CA VAL A 543 12.94 9.30 8.79
C VAL A 543 11.95 10.37 8.36
N THR A 544 12.38 11.62 8.34
CA THR A 544 11.54 12.77 7.97
C THR A 544 12.05 13.42 6.69
N PHE A 545 11.16 13.58 5.72
CA PHE A 545 11.37 14.36 4.50
C PHE A 545 10.56 15.64 4.58
N THR A 546 11.16 16.77 4.21
CA THR A 546 10.48 18.05 4.05
C THR A 546 10.71 18.56 2.64
N LEU A 547 9.64 18.85 1.90
CA LEU A 547 9.71 19.42 0.56
C LEU A 547 9.63 20.95 0.65
N THR A 548 10.56 21.63 -0.01
CA THR A 548 10.60 23.10 -0.04
C THR A 548 9.62 23.67 -1.06
N ASN A 549 9.47 22.99 -2.19
CA ASN A 549 8.56 23.40 -3.26
C ASN A 549 7.17 22.79 -3.03
N PRO A 550 6.10 23.55 -3.29
CA PRO A 550 4.76 22.98 -3.28
C PRO A 550 4.55 21.95 -4.39
N VAL A 551 3.54 21.07 -4.22
CA VAL A 551 3.15 20.06 -5.21
C VAL A 551 1.92 20.56 -5.97
N ALA A 552 2.12 20.96 -7.22
CA ALA A 552 1.06 21.47 -8.09
C ALA A 552 -0.02 20.41 -8.41
N PRO A 553 -1.24 20.80 -8.82
CA PRO A 553 -2.26 19.88 -9.33
C PRO A 553 -1.71 18.96 -10.43
N GLY A 554 -1.93 17.65 -10.30
CA GLY A 554 -1.44 16.63 -11.24
C GLY A 554 0.05 16.29 -11.13
N ALA A 555 0.83 17.00 -10.31
CA ALA A 555 2.24 16.71 -10.10
C ALA A 555 2.44 15.49 -9.19
N SER A 556 3.51 14.75 -9.45
CA SER A 556 3.94 13.60 -8.65
C SER A 556 5.41 13.71 -8.27
N GLY A 557 5.80 12.97 -7.25
CA GLY A 557 7.17 12.88 -6.76
C GLY A 557 7.41 11.59 -6.00
N SER A 558 8.68 11.27 -5.77
CA SER A 558 9.06 10.14 -4.92
C SER A 558 10.31 10.44 -4.10
N VAL A 559 10.38 9.83 -2.93
CA VAL A 559 11.54 9.83 -2.04
C VAL A 559 11.88 8.38 -1.67
N SER A 560 13.13 8.12 -1.28
CA SER A 560 13.55 6.77 -0.91
C SER A 560 14.27 6.70 0.43
N ILE A 561 14.13 5.55 1.08
CA ILE A 561 14.79 5.20 2.34
C ILE A 561 15.47 3.85 2.15
N THR A 562 16.78 3.81 2.38
CA THR A 562 17.57 2.58 2.30
C THR A 562 17.91 2.10 3.71
N VAL A 563 17.61 0.83 3.99
CA VAL A 563 17.84 0.18 5.30
C VAL A 563 18.52 -1.17 5.13
N LEU A 564 19.28 -1.59 6.14
CA LEU A 564 19.84 -2.94 6.26
C LEU A 564 18.92 -3.80 7.12
N VAL A 565 18.62 -5.02 6.67
CA VAL A 565 17.83 -5.99 7.44
C VAL A 565 18.70 -6.61 8.53
N THR A 566 18.34 -6.42 9.80
CA THR A 566 19.06 -6.95 10.98
C THR A 566 18.31 -8.07 11.71
N ALA A 567 17.02 -8.27 11.41
CA ALA A 567 16.24 -9.37 11.95
C ALA A 567 16.77 -10.74 11.46
N SER A 568 16.87 -11.72 12.37
CA SER A 568 17.37 -13.07 12.06
C SER A 568 16.29 -14.04 11.53
N GLY A 569 15.05 -13.58 11.36
CA GLY A 569 13.90 -14.40 10.95
C GLY A 569 13.52 -15.50 11.97
N PRO A 570 12.28 -16.05 11.92
CA PRO A 570 11.15 -15.56 11.15
C PRO A 570 10.64 -14.22 11.70
N ALA A 571 10.44 -13.23 10.83
CA ALA A 571 9.93 -11.91 11.20
C ALA A 571 9.17 -11.28 10.02
N THR A 572 8.31 -10.29 10.30
CA THR A 572 7.65 -9.47 9.28
C THR A 572 8.00 -8.01 9.52
N LEU A 573 8.68 -7.39 8.55
CA LEU A 573 9.05 -5.98 8.59
C LEU A 573 7.90 -5.17 7.98
N THR A 574 7.08 -4.53 8.82
CA THR A 574 6.01 -3.65 8.35
C THR A 574 6.43 -2.21 8.51
N ASN A 575 6.75 -1.53 7.41
CA ASN A 575 7.17 -0.14 7.43
C ASN A 575 6.01 0.79 7.04
N THR A 576 5.77 1.86 7.80
CA THR A 576 4.64 2.78 7.60
C THR A 576 5.13 4.22 7.50
N ALA A 577 4.65 4.90 6.46
CA ALA A 577 4.85 6.32 6.22
C ALA A 577 3.55 7.11 6.37
N VAL A 578 3.66 8.34 6.85
CA VAL A 578 2.58 9.32 6.92
C VAL A 578 3.02 10.59 6.22
N LEU A 579 2.19 11.11 5.32
CA LEU A 579 2.38 12.35 4.60
C LEU A 579 1.40 13.41 5.14
N ASN A 580 1.94 14.53 5.61
CA ASN A 580 1.20 15.71 6.05
C ASN A 580 1.41 16.85 5.04
N TYR A 581 0.37 17.68 4.85
CA TYR A 581 0.39 18.81 3.92
C TYR A 581 -0.67 19.84 4.31
N THR A 582 -0.50 21.05 3.80
CA THR A 582 -1.47 22.14 3.94
C THR A 582 -1.97 22.59 2.57
N ASP A 583 -3.12 23.26 2.54
CA ASP A 583 -3.58 23.98 1.34
C ASP A 583 -2.85 25.32 1.14
N SER A 584 -3.28 26.06 0.12
CA SER A 584 -2.72 27.39 -0.20
C SER A 584 -2.97 28.46 0.86
N ALA A 585 -3.98 28.28 1.72
CA ALA A 585 -4.32 29.15 2.84
C ALA A 585 -3.58 28.75 4.14
N GLY A 586 -2.80 27.67 4.12
CA GLY A 586 -2.06 27.16 5.27
C GLY A 586 -2.90 26.27 6.20
N GLN A 587 -4.10 25.86 5.80
CA GLN A 587 -4.92 24.94 6.56
C GLN A 587 -4.37 23.51 6.40
N SER A 588 -4.15 22.81 7.53
CA SER A 588 -3.79 21.39 7.51
C SER A 588 -4.94 20.52 7.06
N LEU A 589 -4.66 19.62 6.12
CA LEU A 589 -5.61 18.64 5.61
C LEU A 589 -5.35 17.26 6.22
N PRO A 590 -6.32 16.32 6.16
CA PRO A 590 -6.12 14.97 6.67
C PRO A 590 -4.87 14.32 6.06
N PRO A 591 -3.97 13.77 6.89
CA PRO A 591 -2.77 13.11 6.39
C PRO A 591 -3.12 11.82 5.67
N VAL A 592 -2.23 11.39 4.78
CA VAL A 592 -2.34 10.11 4.08
C VAL A 592 -1.21 9.18 4.48
N SER A 593 -1.50 7.89 4.63
CA SER A 593 -0.53 6.89 5.07
C SER A 593 -0.41 5.75 4.07
N ALA A 594 0.78 5.18 3.97
CA ALA A 594 1.03 3.97 3.19
C ALA A 594 1.98 3.06 3.96
N SER A 595 1.74 1.76 3.87
CA SER A 595 2.55 0.73 4.52
C SER A 595 2.98 -0.32 3.52
N ASP A 596 4.13 -0.92 3.77
CA ASP A 596 4.70 -2.01 2.99
C ASP A 596 5.21 -3.10 3.93
N SER A 597 5.09 -4.37 3.54
CA SER A 597 5.44 -5.50 4.40
C SER A 597 6.31 -6.54 3.70
N THR A 598 7.41 -6.89 4.36
CA THR A 598 8.44 -7.79 3.82
C THR A 598 8.73 -8.89 4.83
N VAL A 599 8.65 -10.15 4.42
CA VAL A 599 8.90 -11.30 5.30
C VAL A 599 10.39 -11.63 5.34
N VAL A 600 10.95 -11.79 6.54
CA VAL A 600 12.26 -12.39 6.77
C VAL A 600 12.05 -13.84 7.17
N PRO A 601 12.42 -14.82 6.33
CA PRO A 601 12.16 -16.23 6.61
C PRO A 601 13.06 -16.77 7.73
N ALA A 602 12.61 -17.84 8.37
CA ALA A 602 13.42 -18.61 9.30
C ALA A 602 14.70 -19.11 8.61
N GLN A 603 15.85 -19.02 9.29
CA GLN A 603 17.15 -19.30 8.70
C GLN A 603 17.65 -20.71 9.06
N PRO A 604 18.10 -21.52 8.09
CA PRO A 604 18.77 -22.80 8.35
C PRO A 604 20.22 -22.61 8.81
N LEU A 605 20.78 -23.62 9.48
CA LEU A 605 22.20 -23.67 9.85
C LEU A 605 22.70 -25.11 9.79
N MET A 606 23.46 -25.43 8.75
CA MET A 606 23.93 -26.80 8.53
C MET A 606 25.23 -27.07 9.29
N ALA A 607 25.33 -28.23 9.94
CA ALA A 607 26.57 -28.80 10.45
C ALA A 607 26.94 -30.01 9.58
N LEU A 608 28.23 -30.22 9.33
CA LEU A 608 28.77 -31.35 8.59
C LEU A 608 29.89 -32.01 9.40
N SER A 609 29.91 -33.33 9.38
CA SER A 609 30.97 -34.16 9.93
C SER A 609 31.36 -35.24 8.93
N LYS A 610 32.61 -35.68 8.99
CA LYS A 610 33.17 -36.67 8.08
C LYS A 610 34.03 -37.65 8.88
N SER A 611 33.88 -38.94 8.60
CA SER A 611 34.72 -39.99 9.17
C SER A 611 34.69 -41.24 8.31
N ASP A 612 35.81 -41.94 8.15
CA ASP A 612 35.89 -43.31 7.62
C ASP A 612 35.89 -44.40 8.72
N GLY A 613 35.88 -43.98 9.99
CA GLY A 613 35.92 -44.86 11.16
C GLY A 613 37.29 -45.50 11.44
N SER A 614 38.36 -45.12 10.73
CA SER A 614 39.70 -45.65 10.90
C SER A 614 40.74 -44.55 11.11
N THR A 615 41.81 -44.87 11.83
CA THR A 615 42.98 -43.99 11.96
C THR A 615 44.16 -44.48 11.12
N VAL A 616 44.13 -45.76 10.71
CA VAL A 616 45.19 -46.45 9.99
C VAL A 616 44.60 -47.32 8.89
N THR A 617 45.23 -47.34 7.71
CA THR A 617 44.83 -48.22 6.61
C THR A 617 46.05 -48.79 5.86
N ALA A 618 45.81 -49.74 4.96
CA ALA A 618 46.83 -50.40 4.16
C ALA A 618 46.48 -50.37 2.66
N PRO A 619 47.46 -50.47 1.76
CA PRO A 619 47.21 -50.57 0.33
C PRO A 619 46.28 -51.76 0.01
N GLY A 620 45.31 -51.55 -0.89
CA GLY A 620 44.32 -52.55 -1.27
C GLY A 620 43.13 -52.69 -0.31
N GLN A 621 43.10 -51.96 0.81
CA GLN A 621 41.94 -51.92 1.69
C GLN A 621 40.87 -50.96 1.17
N THR A 622 39.62 -51.21 1.51
CA THR A 622 38.49 -50.34 1.22
C THR A 622 38.26 -49.38 2.39
N LEU A 623 38.11 -48.08 2.09
CA LEU A 623 37.65 -47.07 3.05
C LEU A 623 36.25 -46.60 2.67
N THR A 624 35.38 -46.42 3.67
CA THR A 624 34.04 -45.87 3.48
C THR A 624 33.90 -44.57 4.27
N TYR A 625 34.04 -43.43 3.61
CA TYR A 625 33.78 -42.13 4.21
C TYR A 625 32.29 -41.93 4.40
N THR A 626 31.87 -41.67 5.63
CA THR A 626 30.51 -41.26 6.00
C THR A 626 30.48 -39.75 6.20
N LEU A 627 29.65 -39.05 5.44
CA LEU A 627 29.40 -37.61 5.56
C LEU A 627 28.04 -37.44 6.24
N ALA A 628 28.03 -37.05 7.51
CA ALA A 628 26.82 -36.84 8.28
C ALA A 628 26.57 -35.34 8.47
N PHE A 629 25.34 -34.91 8.20
CA PHE A 629 24.93 -33.52 8.30
C PHE A 629 23.66 -33.36 9.14
N THR A 630 23.48 -32.18 9.73
CA THR A 630 22.29 -31.85 10.53
C THR A 630 21.95 -30.37 10.37
N ASN A 631 20.67 -30.05 10.23
CA ASN A 631 20.21 -28.68 10.26
C ASN A 631 19.91 -28.25 11.70
N THR A 632 20.79 -27.44 12.27
CA THR A 632 20.69 -26.87 13.63
C THR A 632 19.98 -25.52 13.67
N GLY A 633 19.61 -24.98 12.50
CA GLY A 633 18.86 -23.72 12.38
C GLY A 633 17.36 -23.90 12.58
N VAL A 634 16.64 -22.78 12.57
CA VAL A 634 15.18 -22.73 12.74
C VAL A 634 14.41 -22.74 11.40
N GLY A 635 15.11 -22.58 10.28
CA GLY A 635 14.56 -22.65 8.92
C GLY A 635 14.96 -23.93 8.18
N GLU A 636 14.30 -24.22 7.07
CA GLU A 636 14.65 -25.36 6.20
C GLU A 636 15.85 -25.03 5.30
N ALA A 637 16.81 -25.95 5.19
CA ALA A 637 17.89 -25.84 4.21
C ALA A 637 17.44 -26.40 2.86
N ARG A 638 17.57 -25.62 1.79
CA ARG A 638 17.20 -26.00 0.41
C ARG A 638 18.43 -26.13 -0.47
N ASN A 639 18.27 -26.74 -1.64
CA ASN A 639 19.34 -26.92 -2.63
C ASN A 639 20.63 -27.50 -2.01
N VAL A 640 20.46 -28.47 -1.11
CA VAL A 640 21.58 -29.02 -0.34
C VAL A 640 22.43 -29.90 -1.25
N THR A 641 23.70 -29.52 -1.39
CA THR A 641 24.69 -30.23 -2.20
C THR A 641 25.94 -30.49 -1.37
N LEU A 642 26.45 -31.72 -1.41
CA LEU A 642 27.74 -32.07 -0.80
C LEU A 642 28.74 -32.39 -1.91
N ALA A 643 29.93 -31.80 -1.84
CA ALA A 643 31.01 -32.02 -2.78
C ALA A 643 32.24 -32.51 -2.01
N ASP A 644 32.77 -33.67 -2.38
CA ASP A 644 33.87 -34.36 -1.71
C ASP A 644 35.01 -34.60 -2.69
N THR A 645 36.17 -34.01 -2.42
CA THR A 645 37.34 -34.16 -3.30
C THR A 645 38.20 -35.29 -2.77
N LEU A 646 38.20 -36.41 -3.49
CA LEU A 646 38.95 -37.58 -3.11
C LEU A 646 40.46 -37.28 -3.06
N PRO A 647 41.18 -37.71 -1.99
CA PRO A 647 42.61 -37.51 -1.91
C PRO A 647 43.35 -38.32 -2.98
N ALA A 648 44.56 -37.87 -3.34
CA ALA A 648 45.47 -38.72 -4.10
C ALA A 648 45.77 -40.00 -3.29
N GLY A 649 45.92 -41.14 -3.98
CA GLY A 649 46.20 -42.42 -3.32
C GLY A 649 44.96 -43.25 -2.98
N VAL A 650 43.78 -42.87 -3.47
CA VAL A 650 42.59 -43.72 -3.49
C VAL A 650 41.97 -43.77 -4.89
N SER A 651 41.18 -44.80 -5.18
CA SER A 651 40.33 -44.87 -6.37
C SER A 651 38.86 -45.02 -5.97
N TYR A 652 37.99 -44.22 -6.57
CA TYR A 652 36.54 -44.28 -6.35
C TYR A 652 35.97 -45.67 -6.68
N GLN A 653 35.09 -46.18 -5.82
CA GLN A 653 34.30 -47.39 -6.10
C GLN A 653 32.82 -47.09 -6.23
N SER A 654 32.23 -46.43 -5.22
CA SER A 654 30.80 -46.14 -5.21
C SER A 654 30.45 -45.01 -4.25
N CYS A 655 29.24 -44.49 -4.39
CA CYS A 655 28.63 -43.60 -3.43
C CYS A 655 27.16 -43.98 -3.20
N SER A 656 26.62 -43.61 -2.04
CA SER A 656 25.25 -43.94 -1.64
C SER A 656 24.61 -42.80 -0.85
N LEU A 657 23.32 -42.55 -1.12
CA LEU A 657 22.48 -41.63 -0.37
C LEU A 657 21.77 -42.28 0.83
N GLY A 658 21.95 -43.60 1.02
CA GLY A 658 21.16 -44.35 1.99
C GLY A 658 19.67 -44.26 1.67
N SER A 659 18.88 -43.75 2.62
CA SER A 659 17.43 -43.53 2.47
C SER A 659 17.04 -42.14 1.94
N LEU A 660 18.01 -41.25 1.70
CA LEU A 660 17.75 -39.89 1.25
C LEU A 660 17.38 -39.86 -0.25
N ALA A 661 16.45 -38.97 -0.61
CA ALA A 661 16.09 -38.73 -2.00
C ALA A 661 17.08 -37.75 -2.64
N GLY A 662 17.66 -38.13 -3.79
CA GLY A 662 18.65 -37.32 -4.47
C GLY A 662 19.44 -38.09 -5.52
N SER A 663 20.59 -37.55 -5.91
CA SER A 663 21.53 -38.18 -6.82
C SER A 663 22.95 -38.13 -6.27
N CYS A 664 23.78 -39.06 -6.71
CA CYS A 664 25.21 -39.04 -6.48
C CYS A 664 25.95 -39.36 -7.79
N SER A 665 27.01 -38.62 -8.06
CA SER A 665 27.90 -38.85 -9.21
C SER A 665 29.34 -38.56 -8.83
N GLU A 666 30.27 -39.20 -9.55
CA GLU A 666 31.70 -38.91 -9.48
C GLU A 666 32.18 -38.44 -10.85
N SER A 667 33.06 -37.42 -10.84
CA SER A 667 33.76 -36.97 -12.03
C SER A 667 35.12 -36.39 -11.66
N GLY A 668 36.20 -36.99 -12.16
CA GLY A 668 37.56 -36.45 -12.02
C GLY A 668 38.07 -36.37 -10.58
N GLY A 669 37.63 -37.27 -9.71
CA GLY A 669 37.96 -37.29 -8.28
C GLY A 669 37.05 -36.45 -7.39
N LEU A 670 36.04 -35.78 -7.95
CA LEU A 670 35.02 -35.04 -7.20
C LEU A 670 33.72 -35.84 -7.12
N VAL A 671 33.32 -36.24 -5.92
CA VAL A 671 32.04 -36.90 -5.66
C VAL A 671 31.02 -35.85 -5.23
N THR A 672 29.92 -35.74 -5.96
CA THR A 672 28.85 -34.77 -5.68
C THR A 672 27.56 -35.47 -5.32
N PHE A 673 26.96 -35.07 -4.21
CA PHE A 673 25.61 -35.45 -3.78
C PHE A 673 24.68 -34.25 -3.92
N THR A 674 23.49 -34.46 -4.49
CA THR A 674 22.42 -33.46 -4.52
C THR A 674 21.19 -34.04 -3.85
N LEU A 675 20.66 -33.35 -2.83
CA LEU A 675 19.41 -33.74 -2.18
C LEU A 675 18.22 -33.07 -2.87
N THR A 676 17.17 -33.84 -3.16
CA THR A 676 15.96 -33.30 -3.79
C THR A 676 15.04 -32.61 -2.77
N ASN A 677 15.01 -33.14 -1.54
CA ASN A 677 14.14 -32.62 -0.49
C ASN A 677 14.89 -31.63 0.41
N PRO A 678 14.22 -30.56 0.88
CA PRO A 678 14.77 -29.69 1.92
C PRO A 678 15.07 -30.44 3.21
N VAL A 679 16.07 -29.98 3.96
CA VAL A 679 16.40 -30.49 5.29
C VAL A 679 15.71 -29.62 6.33
N ALA A 680 14.67 -30.15 6.97
CA ALA A 680 13.90 -29.45 7.99
C ALA A 680 14.74 -29.10 9.25
N PRO A 681 14.32 -28.10 10.05
CA PRO A 681 14.93 -27.82 11.35
C PRO A 681 15.03 -29.08 12.23
N GLY A 682 16.22 -29.32 12.79
CA GLY A 682 16.51 -30.50 13.62
C GLY A 682 16.67 -31.82 12.85
N ALA A 683 16.42 -31.85 11.53
CA ALA A 683 16.61 -33.06 10.73
C ALA A 683 18.09 -33.32 10.45
N SER A 684 18.44 -34.61 10.43
CA SER A 684 19.79 -35.10 10.13
C SER A 684 19.76 -36.13 9.00
N GLY A 685 20.87 -36.26 8.28
CA GLY A 685 21.06 -37.27 7.25
C GLY A 685 22.53 -37.63 7.07
N SER A 686 22.79 -38.72 6.34
CA SER A 686 24.15 -39.14 6.03
C SER A 686 24.25 -39.71 4.63
N VAL A 687 25.36 -39.44 3.95
CA VAL A 687 25.73 -40.05 2.67
C VAL A 687 27.10 -40.72 2.81
N SER A 688 27.41 -41.69 1.95
CA SER A 688 28.67 -42.43 2.03
C SER A 688 29.40 -42.52 0.70
N ILE A 689 30.74 -42.53 0.76
CA ILE A 689 31.63 -42.71 -0.38
C ILE A 689 32.58 -43.87 -0.07
N THR A 690 32.63 -44.86 -0.94
CA THR A 690 33.52 -46.02 -0.82
C THR A 690 34.65 -45.91 -1.83
N VAL A 691 35.89 -46.05 -1.35
CA VAL A 691 37.12 -45.97 -2.15
C VAL A 691 38.05 -47.13 -1.84
N LEU A 692 38.91 -47.49 -2.80
CA LEU A 692 40.02 -48.42 -2.62
C LEU A 692 41.30 -47.63 -2.38
N VAL A 693 42.10 -48.01 -1.37
CA VAL A 693 43.40 -47.41 -1.11
C VAL A 693 44.43 -47.92 -2.12
N THR A 694 45.03 -47.02 -2.89
CA THR A 694 46.04 -47.33 -3.92
C THR A 694 47.43 -46.82 -3.57
N ALA A 695 47.56 -45.85 -2.65
CA ALA A 695 48.85 -45.38 -2.17
C ALA A 695 49.52 -46.38 -1.23
N SER A 696 50.84 -46.50 -1.35
CA SER A 696 51.72 -47.18 -0.39
C SER A 696 52.19 -46.23 0.71
N GLY A 697 52.44 -46.76 1.91
CA GLY A 697 53.02 -45.99 3.02
C GLY A 697 54.50 -45.61 2.82
N PRO A 698 55.02 -44.61 3.57
CA PRO A 698 54.26 -43.76 4.50
C PRO A 698 53.47 -42.68 3.75
N ALA A 699 52.17 -42.58 4.02
CA ALA A 699 51.29 -41.55 3.44
C ALA A 699 50.16 -41.17 4.40
N THR A 700 49.53 -40.02 4.17
CA THR A 700 48.31 -39.61 4.91
C THR A 700 47.23 -39.25 3.90
N LEU A 701 46.12 -39.96 3.95
CA LEU A 701 44.94 -39.68 3.14
C LEU A 701 44.10 -38.65 3.89
N THR A 702 44.09 -37.40 3.45
CA THR A 702 43.21 -36.37 4.02
C THR A 702 42.08 -36.08 3.04
N ASN A 703 40.87 -36.50 3.38
CA ASN A 703 39.70 -36.30 2.54
C ASN A 703 38.84 -35.15 3.08
N THR A 704 38.37 -34.25 2.20
CA THR A 704 37.59 -33.07 2.59
C THR A 704 36.30 -32.95 1.79
N ALA A 705 35.21 -32.72 2.51
CA ALA A 705 33.89 -32.46 1.96
C ALA A 705 33.44 -31.03 2.26
N VAL A 706 32.64 -30.46 1.36
CA VAL A 706 31.98 -29.16 1.49
C VAL A 706 30.48 -29.33 1.23
N LEU A 707 29.65 -28.79 2.11
CA LEU A 707 28.19 -28.75 1.98
C LEU A 707 27.75 -27.31 1.69
N ASN A 708 27.09 -27.13 0.55
CA ASN A 708 26.44 -25.88 0.14
C ASN A 708 24.92 -26.01 0.27
N TYR A 709 24.25 -24.91 0.62
CA TYR A 709 22.80 -24.88 0.84
C TYR A 709 22.29 -23.44 0.73
N THR A 710 20.99 -23.30 0.48
CA THR A 710 20.29 -22.01 0.49
C THR A 710 19.21 -21.98 1.56
N ASP A 711 18.78 -20.78 1.95
CA ASP A 711 17.55 -20.61 2.72
C ASP A 711 16.29 -20.76 1.85
N SER A 712 15.12 -20.51 2.43
CA SER A 712 13.84 -20.56 1.71
C SER A 712 13.62 -19.41 0.72
N ALA A 713 14.37 -18.31 0.84
CA ALA A 713 14.39 -17.21 -0.12
C ALA A 713 15.36 -17.47 -1.30
N GLY A 714 16.09 -18.59 -1.27
CA GLY A 714 17.07 -18.95 -2.29
C GLY A 714 18.43 -18.26 -2.10
N GLN A 715 18.65 -17.60 -0.96
CA GLN A 715 19.94 -16.98 -0.65
C GLN A 715 20.95 -18.07 -0.28
N SER A 716 22.11 -18.05 -0.94
CA SER A 716 23.24 -18.92 -0.58
C SER A 716 23.84 -18.51 0.76
N LEU A 717 24.02 -19.48 1.64
CA LEU A 717 24.61 -19.31 2.97
C LEU A 717 26.06 -19.81 2.99
N PRO A 718 26.87 -19.40 3.98
CA PRO A 718 28.24 -19.87 4.10
C PRO A 718 28.31 -21.41 4.11
N PRO A 719 29.12 -22.02 3.23
CA PRO A 719 29.24 -23.47 3.18
C PRO A 719 29.96 -24.00 4.42
N VAL A 720 29.68 -25.25 4.77
CA VAL A 720 30.36 -25.94 5.87
C VAL A 720 31.23 -27.06 5.35
N SER A 721 32.43 -27.22 5.92
CA SER A 721 33.39 -28.23 5.49
C SER A 721 33.76 -29.16 6.63
N ALA A 722 34.03 -30.42 6.29
CA ALA A 722 34.55 -31.41 7.22
C ALA A 722 35.66 -32.22 6.54
N SER A 723 36.71 -32.53 7.30
CA SER A 723 37.85 -33.31 6.83
C SER A 723 38.09 -34.50 7.75
N ASP A 724 38.65 -35.55 7.18
CA ASP A 724 39.04 -36.77 7.90
C ASP A 724 40.40 -37.23 7.38
N SER A 725 41.23 -37.78 8.26
CA SER A 725 42.63 -38.13 7.95
C SER A 725 42.99 -39.53 8.42
N THR A 726 43.48 -40.34 7.49
CA THR A 726 43.83 -41.75 7.74
C THR A 726 45.27 -41.99 7.31
N VAL A 727 46.07 -42.59 8.19
CA VAL A 727 47.51 -42.82 7.96
C VAL A 727 47.75 -44.18 7.31
N ILE A 728 48.63 -44.21 6.32
CA ILE A 728 49.21 -45.45 5.77
C ILE A 728 50.63 -45.53 6.33
N PRO A 729 50.92 -46.42 7.29
CA PRO A 729 52.23 -46.50 7.93
C PRO A 729 53.25 -47.20 7.00
N ASP A 730 54.54 -46.94 7.23
CA ASP A 730 55.65 -47.60 6.51
C ASP A 730 56.12 -48.91 7.18
N ASN A 731 55.41 -49.41 8.20
CA ASN A 731 55.87 -50.57 8.97
C ASN A 731 55.45 -51.91 8.32
N ALA A 732 56.43 -52.71 7.95
CA ALA A 732 56.23 -54.11 7.64
C ALA A 732 56.37 -54.96 8.91
N ALA A 733 55.73 -56.13 8.94
CA ALA A 733 55.84 -57.08 10.04
C ALA A 733 56.31 -58.41 9.45
N VAL A 734 57.28 -59.06 10.09
CA VAL A 734 57.86 -60.31 9.62
C VAL A 734 57.80 -61.37 10.69
N ARG A 735 57.57 -62.61 10.29
CA ARG A 735 57.66 -63.81 11.13
C ARG A 735 58.76 -64.71 10.59
N LEU A 736 59.66 -65.16 11.45
CA LEU A 736 60.73 -66.09 11.12
C LEU A 736 60.51 -67.39 11.90
N THR A 737 60.44 -68.53 11.24
CA THR A 737 60.39 -69.84 11.91
C THR A 737 61.65 -70.63 11.59
N LYS A 738 62.14 -71.42 12.55
CA LYS A 738 63.32 -72.27 12.38
C LYS A 738 63.05 -73.68 12.85
N SER A 739 63.33 -74.66 12.01
CA SER A 739 63.26 -76.08 12.33
C SER A 739 64.58 -76.78 12.03
N ALA A 740 64.80 -77.93 12.67
CA ALA A 740 66.01 -78.72 12.51
C ALA A 740 65.67 -80.19 12.19
N ALA A 741 66.51 -80.83 11.38
CA ALA A 741 66.45 -82.26 11.09
C ALA A 741 67.86 -82.85 11.10
N ILE A 742 68.07 -84.00 11.75
CA ILE A 742 69.33 -84.74 11.67
C ILE A 742 69.32 -85.50 10.34
N VAL A 743 70.21 -85.10 9.43
CA VAL A 743 70.28 -85.63 8.05
C VAL A 743 71.38 -86.67 7.86
N VAL A 744 72.36 -86.69 8.78
CA VAL A 744 73.33 -87.79 8.92
C VAL A 744 73.44 -88.10 10.40
N ASP A 745 73.06 -89.32 10.76
CA ASP A 745 73.07 -89.85 12.12
C ASP A 745 73.97 -91.09 12.12
N GLY A 746 75.17 -90.97 12.69
CA GLY A 746 76.21 -91.99 12.58
C GLY A 746 75.96 -93.23 13.45
N ASN A 747 75.27 -93.05 14.57
CA ASN A 747 74.95 -94.13 15.52
C ASN A 747 73.45 -94.51 15.49
N ASN A 748 72.65 -93.76 14.73
CA ASN A 748 71.25 -93.99 14.45
C ASN A 748 70.35 -93.94 15.70
N ASP A 749 70.72 -93.11 16.68
CA ASP A 749 70.01 -92.94 17.95
C ASP A 749 68.97 -91.80 17.95
N GLY A 750 68.92 -91.01 16.87
CA GLY A 750 68.00 -89.89 16.73
C GLY A 750 68.33 -88.67 17.60
N LEU A 751 69.53 -88.62 18.18
CA LEU A 751 70.05 -87.51 18.99
C LEU A 751 71.20 -86.82 18.24
N ALA A 752 71.46 -85.55 18.57
CA ALA A 752 72.55 -84.79 17.95
C ALA A 752 73.90 -85.16 18.59
N GLY A 753 74.49 -86.28 18.16
CA GLY A 753 75.74 -86.83 18.67
C GLY A 753 76.99 -86.34 17.93
N SER A 754 78.16 -86.70 18.47
CA SER A 754 79.47 -86.35 17.93
C SER A 754 79.65 -86.83 16.48
N GLY A 755 79.75 -85.88 15.54
CA GLY A 755 79.96 -86.15 14.12
C GLY A 755 78.70 -86.13 13.24
N ASP A 756 77.51 -86.02 13.82
CA ASP A 756 76.24 -85.96 13.10
C ASP A 756 76.07 -84.66 12.32
N VAL A 757 75.22 -84.68 11.28
CA VAL A 757 74.92 -83.49 10.45
C VAL A 757 73.47 -83.09 10.65
N ILE A 758 73.26 -81.84 11.05
CA ILE A 758 71.96 -81.22 11.26
C ILE A 758 71.70 -80.26 10.10
N GLU A 759 70.53 -80.37 9.47
CA GLU A 759 70.01 -79.40 8.50
C GLU A 759 68.99 -78.49 9.19
N TYR A 760 69.24 -77.18 9.14
CA TYR A 760 68.30 -76.16 9.59
C TYR A 760 67.50 -75.61 8.40
N THR A 761 66.20 -75.42 8.59
CA THR A 761 65.32 -74.74 7.64
C THR A 761 64.70 -73.51 8.30
N LEU A 762 64.90 -72.33 7.71
CA LEU A 762 64.29 -71.08 8.11
C LEU A 762 63.25 -70.66 7.08
N ILE A 763 62.08 -70.23 7.55
CA ILE A 763 61.02 -69.65 6.71
C ILE A 763 60.72 -68.25 7.23
N LEU A 764 61.02 -67.24 6.41
CA LEU A 764 60.72 -65.84 6.67
C LEU A 764 59.47 -65.43 5.88
N THR A 765 58.42 -64.97 6.55
CA THR A 765 57.16 -64.52 5.93
C THR A 765 56.89 -63.06 6.30
N ASN A 766 56.52 -62.22 5.31
CA ASN A 766 55.99 -60.88 5.58
C ASN A 766 54.49 -60.98 5.92
N THR A 767 54.17 -60.77 7.20
CA THR A 767 52.81 -60.80 7.75
C THR A 767 52.20 -59.40 7.91
N GLY A 768 52.96 -58.35 7.60
CA GLY A 768 52.54 -56.96 7.76
C GLY A 768 51.87 -56.36 6.52
N PRO A 769 51.29 -55.14 6.67
CA PRO A 769 50.55 -54.46 5.61
C PRO A 769 51.43 -53.79 4.55
N ALA A 770 52.74 -53.70 4.78
CA ALA A 770 53.70 -53.04 3.90
C ALA A 770 54.78 -54.02 3.40
N VAL A 771 55.43 -53.69 2.28
CA VAL A 771 56.60 -54.43 1.79
C VAL A 771 57.75 -54.28 2.79
N ALA A 772 58.31 -55.39 3.27
CA ALA A 772 59.50 -55.39 4.10
C ALA A 772 60.75 -55.16 3.23
N ARG A 773 61.64 -54.26 3.64
CA ARG A 773 62.80 -53.82 2.81
C ARG A 773 64.13 -54.07 3.51
N GLN A 774 65.15 -54.33 2.70
CA GLN A 774 66.54 -54.57 3.15
C GLN A 774 66.64 -55.58 4.28
N LEU A 775 65.97 -56.72 4.10
CA LEU A 775 65.94 -57.77 5.10
C LEU A 775 67.30 -58.46 5.19
N VAL A 776 67.77 -58.67 6.41
CA VAL A 776 68.99 -59.41 6.75
C VAL A 776 68.59 -60.51 7.73
N VAL A 777 68.74 -61.77 7.31
CA VAL A 777 68.60 -62.93 8.19
C VAL A 777 69.99 -63.34 8.65
N SER A 778 70.18 -63.42 9.96
CA SER A 778 71.45 -63.75 10.62
C SER A 778 71.26 -64.93 11.56
N ASP A 779 72.17 -65.89 11.48
CA ASP A 779 72.16 -67.12 12.26
C ASP A 779 73.61 -67.46 12.66
N THR A 780 73.83 -67.69 13.96
CA THR A 780 75.14 -68.15 14.46
C THR A 780 74.91 -69.52 15.09
N PRO A 781 75.27 -70.61 14.40
CA PRO A 781 75.11 -71.95 14.93
C PRO A 781 75.80 -72.15 16.28
N ASP A 782 75.33 -73.15 17.04
CA ASP A 782 75.91 -73.55 18.32
C ASP A 782 77.44 -73.77 18.19
N ALA A 783 78.21 -73.29 19.16
CA ALA A 783 79.68 -73.40 19.17
C ALA A 783 80.19 -74.86 19.16
N ASN A 784 79.34 -75.81 19.53
CA ASN A 784 79.61 -77.25 19.43
C ASN A 784 79.31 -77.84 18.05
N THR A 785 79.06 -76.99 17.06
CA THR A 785 78.88 -77.38 15.67
C THR A 785 79.81 -76.59 14.75
N THR A 786 80.12 -77.16 13.58
CA THR A 786 80.88 -76.54 12.51
C THR A 786 79.99 -76.41 11.28
N LEU A 787 79.89 -75.22 10.69
CA LEU A 787 79.09 -74.97 9.49
C LEU A 787 79.66 -75.74 8.28
N VAL A 788 78.81 -76.48 7.58
CA VAL A 788 79.21 -77.22 6.37
C VAL A 788 79.33 -76.22 5.22
N THR A 789 80.57 -75.96 4.77
CA THR A 789 80.87 -75.03 3.68
C THR A 789 80.09 -75.40 2.41
N GLY A 790 79.41 -74.40 1.82
CA GLY A 790 78.61 -74.57 0.60
C GLY A 790 77.20 -75.11 0.82
N SER A 791 76.77 -75.31 2.08
CA SER A 791 75.44 -75.83 2.40
C SER A 791 74.34 -74.78 2.47
N VAL A 792 74.69 -73.49 2.55
CA VAL A 792 73.70 -72.41 2.69
C VAL A 792 73.03 -72.16 1.35
N THR A 793 71.72 -72.35 1.29
CA THR A 793 70.89 -72.00 0.14
C THR A 793 69.74 -71.08 0.57
N ALA A 794 69.32 -70.18 -0.32
CA ALA A 794 68.21 -69.28 -0.08
C ALA A 794 67.34 -69.16 -1.35
N THR A 795 66.02 -69.29 -1.19
CA THR A 795 65.05 -69.27 -2.28
C THR A 795 63.90 -68.33 -1.90
N PRO A 796 63.54 -67.23 -2.63
CA PRO A 796 63.95 -66.76 -3.98
C PRO A 796 64.36 -65.25 -4.08
N PRO A 797 64.91 -64.79 -5.24
CA PRO A 797 66.35 -64.44 -5.28
C PRO A 797 66.77 -63.61 -4.05
N ALA A 798 67.52 -64.25 -3.16
CA ALA A 798 68.22 -63.61 -2.05
C ALA A 798 69.73 -63.84 -2.20
N VAL A 799 70.54 -62.97 -1.63
CA VAL A 799 72.00 -63.06 -1.70
C VAL A 799 72.52 -63.66 -0.39
N VAL A 800 73.17 -64.82 -0.49
CA VAL A 800 73.95 -65.37 0.63
C VAL A 800 75.23 -64.55 0.74
N THR A 801 75.37 -63.81 1.83
CA THR A 801 76.50 -62.91 2.09
C THR A 801 77.55 -63.55 2.99
N GLN A 802 77.17 -64.52 3.81
CA GLN A 802 78.06 -65.31 4.67
C GLN A 802 77.53 -66.74 4.86
N GLY A 803 78.44 -67.72 5.00
CA GLY A 803 78.14 -69.11 5.39
C GLY A 803 78.54 -70.17 4.36
N ASN A 804 79.00 -69.76 3.18
CA ASN A 804 79.46 -70.65 2.11
C ASN A 804 80.98 -70.61 1.87
N SER A 805 81.74 -69.81 2.63
CA SER A 805 83.20 -69.79 2.58
C SER A 805 83.81 -70.70 3.65
N ALA A 806 85.03 -71.19 3.41
CA ALA A 806 85.75 -71.98 4.40
C ALA A 806 86.08 -71.11 5.64
N GLY A 807 85.73 -71.61 6.83
CA GLY A 807 85.95 -70.90 8.09
C GLY A 807 84.81 -69.96 8.52
N ASP A 808 83.74 -69.85 7.74
CA ASP A 808 82.54 -69.13 8.17
C ASP A 808 81.91 -69.82 9.38
N THR A 809 81.62 -69.04 10.42
CA THR A 809 80.98 -69.50 11.68
C THR A 809 79.54 -69.01 11.83
N ALA A 810 79.04 -68.24 10.85
CA ALA A 810 77.70 -67.69 10.84
C ALA A 810 77.12 -67.73 9.43
N VAL A 811 75.79 -67.68 9.35
CA VAL A 811 75.02 -67.58 8.11
C VAL A 811 74.39 -66.20 8.04
N GLN A 812 74.56 -65.53 6.90
CA GLN A 812 73.93 -64.24 6.63
C GLN A 812 73.32 -64.23 5.23
N VAL A 813 72.03 -63.92 5.14
CA VAL A 813 71.28 -63.84 3.88
C VAL A 813 70.58 -62.49 3.81
N THR A 814 70.78 -61.77 2.70
CA THR A 814 70.17 -60.45 2.47
C THR A 814 69.14 -60.51 1.34
N LEU A 815 68.01 -59.82 1.52
CA LEU A 815 66.92 -59.71 0.56
C LEU A 815 66.45 -58.25 0.45
N SER A 816 66.44 -57.69 -0.77
CA SER A 816 66.12 -56.27 -0.99
C SER A 816 64.68 -55.92 -0.63
N SER A 817 63.73 -56.80 -0.93
CA SER A 817 62.32 -56.61 -0.57
C SER A 817 61.56 -57.94 -0.47
N LEU A 818 60.62 -58.03 0.46
CA LEU A 818 59.66 -59.13 0.58
C LEU A 818 58.23 -58.57 0.54
N GLY A 819 57.48 -58.91 -0.52
CA GLY A 819 56.09 -58.47 -0.71
C GLY A 819 55.15 -58.98 0.39
N VAL A 820 54.00 -58.33 0.54
CA VAL A 820 52.97 -58.73 1.53
C VAL A 820 52.56 -60.18 1.29
N ASN A 821 52.53 -61.00 2.35
CA ASN A 821 52.26 -62.45 2.32
C ASN A 821 53.28 -63.31 1.54
N ALA A 822 54.37 -62.74 1.03
CA ALA A 822 55.45 -63.51 0.41
C ALA A 822 56.36 -64.16 1.46
N SER A 823 57.06 -65.23 1.07
CA SER A 823 58.01 -65.94 1.94
C SER A 823 59.36 -66.22 1.28
N LEU A 824 60.42 -66.27 2.09
CA LEU A 824 61.79 -66.66 1.76
C LEU A 824 62.15 -67.91 2.57
N THR A 825 62.72 -68.93 1.92
CA THR A 825 63.21 -70.14 2.59
C THR A 825 64.74 -70.19 2.53
N ILE A 826 65.38 -70.41 3.69
CA ILE A 826 66.83 -70.57 3.82
C ILE A 826 67.11 -71.95 4.43
N THR A 827 68.06 -72.69 3.86
CA THR A 827 68.53 -73.97 4.43
C THR A 827 70.04 -73.94 4.60
N PHE A 828 70.56 -74.54 5.67
CA PHE A 828 72.00 -74.77 5.83
C PHE A 828 72.27 -75.98 6.72
N ARG A 829 73.50 -76.54 6.64
CA ARG A 829 73.90 -77.71 7.40
C ARG A 829 75.05 -77.40 8.33
N VAL A 830 75.03 -78.00 9.51
CA VAL A 830 76.14 -77.98 10.48
C VAL A 830 76.50 -79.41 10.87
N GLN A 831 77.77 -79.66 11.14
CA GLN A 831 78.26 -80.92 11.68
C GLN A 831 78.54 -80.74 13.18
N VAL A 832 78.07 -81.64 14.03
CA VAL A 832 78.40 -81.64 15.47
C VAL A 832 79.89 -81.96 15.64
N ASN A 833 80.59 -81.15 16.42
CA ASN A 833 82.05 -81.24 16.60
C ASN A 833 82.47 -82.60 17.16
N THR A 834 83.62 -83.11 16.71
CA THR A 834 84.21 -84.37 17.18
C THR A 834 85.51 -84.08 17.95
N PRO A 835 85.58 -84.30 19.28
CA PRO A 835 84.52 -84.81 20.16
C PRO A 835 83.53 -83.72 20.63
N LEU A 836 82.30 -84.12 20.95
CA LEU A 836 81.31 -83.29 21.65
C LEU A 836 81.59 -83.32 23.16
N PRO A 837 81.75 -82.18 23.86
CA PRO A 837 82.00 -82.19 25.30
C PRO A 837 80.84 -82.82 26.09
N ASN A 838 81.17 -83.68 27.06
CA ASN A 838 80.19 -84.44 27.87
C ASN A 838 79.18 -83.57 28.64
N ASN A 839 79.47 -82.28 28.86
CA ASN A 839 78.56 -81.36 29.54
C ASN A 839 77.53 -80.69 28.61
N VAL A 840 77.56 -80.97 27.31
CA VAL A 840 76.61 -80.43 26.33
C VAL A 840 75.44 -81.41 26.22
N THR A 841 74.27 -81.00 26.72
CA THR A 841 73.04 -81.82 26.73
C THR A 841 72.07 -81.50 25.58
N GLU A 842 72.25 -80.35 24.93
CA GLU A 842 71.45 -79.88 23.80
C GLU A 842 72.32 -79.06 22.84
N ILE A 843 72.02 -79.15 21.55
CA ILE A 843 72.45 -78.19 20.52
C ILE A 843 71.34 -77.16 20.38
N VAL A 844 71.65 -75.89 20.64
CA VAL A 844 70.67 -74.80 20.67
C VAL A 844 70.98 -73.82 19.56
N ASN A 845 70.01 -73.51 18.71
CA ASN A 845 70.25 -72.59 17.61
C ASN A 845 69.09 -71.61 17.39
N GLN A 846 69.42 -70.31 17.29
CA GLN A 846 68.48 -69.20 17.15
C GLN A 846 68.89 -68.33 15.97
N ALA A 847 67.96 -68.01 15.10
CA ALA A 847 68.17 -67.02 14.05
C ALA A 847 67.48 -65.71 14.40
N THR A 848 67.85 -64.64 13.71
CA THR A 848 67.18 -63.33 13.77
C THR A 848 66.98 -62.78 12.36
N VAL A 849 65.96 -61.94 12.20
CA VAL A 849 65.74 -61.14 11.00
C VAL A 849 65.58 -59.67 11.39
N SER A 850 66.19 -58.78 10.61
CA SER A 850 66.01 -57.33 10.72
C SER A 850 65.85 -56.70 9.34
N GLY A 851 65.30 -55.48 9.26
CA GLY A 851 65.16 -54.73 8.02
C GLY A 851 64.93 -53.25 8.27
N ASP A 852 64.94 -52.43 7.22
CA ASP A 852 64.84 -50.95 7.33
C ASP A 852 63.51 -50.49 7.96
N ASN A 853 62.45 -51.25 7.71
CA ASN A 853 61.08 -50.91 8.13
C ASN A 853 60.38 -52.06 8.88
N THR A 854 61.17 -52.97 9.46
CA THR A 854 60.71 -54.07 10.31
C THR A 854 61.50 -54.07 11.62
N LEU A 855 60.86 -54.43 12.74
CA LEU A 855 61.62 -54.70 13.97
C LEU A 855 62.50 -55.94 13.80
N THR A 856 63.56 -56.03 14.60
CA THR A 856 64.35 -57.25 14.70
C THR A 856 63.52 -58.32 15.42
N THR A 857 63.32 -59.46 14.79
CA THR A 857 62.53 -60.59 15.32
C THR A 857 63.41 -61.83 15.39
N SER A 858 63.32 -62.58 16.48
CA SER A 858 63.97 -63.90 16.59
C SER A 858 63.18 -64.96 15.83
N SER A 859 63.82 -66.07 15.46
CA SER A 859 63.10 -67.22 14.95
C SER A 859 62.24 -67.89 16.03
N ASP A 860 61.21 -68.59 15.61
CA ASP A 860 60.32 -69.38 16.47
C ASP A 860 60.49 -70.87 16.13
N ASP A 861 60.56 -71.77 17.13
CA ASP A 861 60.53 -73.21 16.90
C ASP A 861 59.08 -73.68 16.71
N PRO A 862 58.67 -74.12 15.50
CA PRO A 862 57.28 -74.46 15.22
C PRO A 862 56.80 -75.73 15.96
N THR A 863 57.70 -76.44 16.66
CA THR A 863 57.36 -77.62 17.47
C THR A 863 56.99 -77.27 18.92
N THR A 864 57.22 -76.03 19.36
CA THR A 864 56.84 -75.56 20.69
C THR A 864 55.69 -74.54 20.61
N THR A 865 55.25 -74.07 21.78
CA THR A 865 54.20 -73.03 21.88
C THR A 865 54.74 -71.72 22.44
N THR A 866 56.04 -71.67 22.75
CA THR A 866 56.68 -70.48 23.35
C THR A 866 57.15 -69.59 22.22
N PRO A 867 56.66 -68.35 22.08
CA PRO A 867 57.09 -67.47 21.01
C PRO A 867 58.58 -67.11 21.11
N ASP A 868 59.21 -66.95 19.95
CA ASP A 868 60.58 -66.45 19.77
C ASP A 868 61.64 -67.33 20.48
N ASP A 869 61.38 -68.63 20.60
CA ASP A 869 62.25 -69.57 21.28
C ASP A 869 63.26 -70.26 20.32
N PRO A 870 64.40 -70.73 20.84
CA PRO A 870 65.42 -71.36 20.01
C PRO A 870 65.06 -72.79 19.68
N THR A 871 65.44 -73.23 18.47
CA THR A 871 65.36 -74.64 18.09
C THR A 871 66.37 -75.45 18.90
N ARG A 872 65.91 -76.50 19.59
CA ARG A 872 66.72 -77.34 20.48
C ARG A 872 66.72 -78.79 20.03
N LEU A 873 67.90 -79.37 19.84
CA LEU A 873 68.08 -80.81 19.64
C LEU A 873 68.81 -81.40 20.84
N ARG A 874 68.31 -82.51 21.40
CA ARG A 874 68.97 -83.20 22.51
C ARG A 874 70.21 -83.94 22.03
N THR A 875 71.25 -83.96 22.85
CA THR A 875 72.46 -84.76 22.62
C THR A 875 72.37 -86.07 23.43
N PRO A 876 73.16 -87.10 23.07
CA PRO A 876 73.27 -88.32 23.86
C PRO A 876 73.71 -88.04 25.32
N PRO A 877 73.19 -88.79 26.31
CA PRO A 877 73.64 -88.65 27.71
C PRO A 877 75.15 -88.88 27.85
N PRO A 878 75.84 -88.18 28.78
CA PRO A 878 77.23 -88.45 29.08
C PRO A 878 77.33 -89.77 29.84
N ASP A 879 77.43 -90.86 29.10
CA ASP A 879 78.21 -92.05 29.41
C ASP A 879 77.89 -93.15 28.40
N SER A 880 78.83 -93.42 27.49
CA SER A 880 79.18 -94.76 27.01
C SER A 880 80.41 -94.73 26.06
N PRO A 881 81.65 -94.51 26.53
CA PRO A 881 82.81 -95.06 25.84
C PRO A 881 83.17 -96.44 26.42
N PRO A 882 83.51 -97.47 25.60
CA PRO A 882 83.86 -98.80 26.10
C PRO A 882 85.22 -98.81 26.82
N THR A 883 85.27 -99.44 28.00
CA THR A 883 86.41 -99.51 28.94
C THR A 883 87.23 -100.80 28.80
N ALA A 884 87.73 -101.12 27.60
CA ALA A 884 88.74 -102.18 27.48
C ALA A 884 90.13 -101.66 27.94
N ILE A 885 90.88 -102.44 28.73
CA ILE A 885 92.27 -102.08 29.10
C ILE A 885 93.14 -101.83 27.86
N GLU A 886 94.12 -100.93 27.98
CA GLU A 886 95.20 -100.82 26.99
C GLU A 886 96.27 -101.87 27.30
N LEU A 887 96.28 -102.98 26.57
CA LEU A 887 97.23 -104.08 26.77
C LEU A 887 98.53 -103.83 25.97
N THR A 888 99.57 -103.36 26.64
CA THR A 888 100.86 -103.03 26.00
C THR A 888 101.78 -104.25 25.82
N GLU A 889 101.57 -105.30 26.60
CA GLU A 889 102.31 -106.56 26.48
C GLU A 889 101.46 -107.74 26.96
N PHE A 890 101.51 -108.86 26.24
CA PHE A 890 101.05 -110.17 26.73
C PHE A 890 101.87 -111.28 26.09
N ARG A 891 102.67 -112.02 26.88
CA ARG A 891 103.60 -113.03 26.35
C ARG A 891 103.86 -114.18 27.33
N LEU A 892 104.39 -115.29 26.79
CA LEU A 892 104.84 -116.46 27.54
C LEU A 892 106.38 -116.51 27.61
N LEU A 893 106.93 -116.75 28.78
CA LEU A 893 108.37 -116.91 29.01
C LEU A 893 108.66 -118.31 29.58
N PRO A 894 109.65 -119.06 29.06
CA PRO A 894 109.97 -120.39 29.58
C PRO A 894 110.65 -120.28 30.95
N VAL A 895 110.22 -121.10 31.92
CA VAL A 895 110.85 -121.24 33.24
C VAL A 895 111.09 -122.72 33.57
N THR A 896 111.95 -123.02 34.55
CA THR A 896 112.23 -124.40 34.94
C THR A 896 110.94 -125.14 35.34
N GLY A 897 110.51 -126.10 34.51
CA GLY A 897 109.30 -126.91 34.73
C GLY A 897 107.98 -126.20 34.41
N GLY A 898 107.97 -125.11 33.64
CA GLY A 898 106.75 -124.31 33.44
C GLY A 898 106.82 -123.18 32.41
N TRP A 899 105.74 -122.39 32.36
CA TRP A 899 105.66 -121.13 31.63
C TRP A 899 105.28 -119.98 32.58
N GLU A 900 106.01 -118.87 32.51
CA GLU A 900 105.57 -117.59 33.10
C GLU A 900 104.73 -116.84 32.06
N ILE A 901 103.47 -116.59 32.39
CA ILE A 901 102.54 -115.76 31.63
C ILE A 901 102.66 -114.34 32.16
N ARG A 902 103.09 -113.40 31.32
CA ARG A 902 103.28 -111.99 31.69
C ARG A 902 102.43 -111.08 30.82
N TRP A 903 101.80 -110.10 31.45
CA TRP A 903 101.16 -108.98 30.74
C TRP A 903 101.47 -107.64 31.39
N THR A 904 101.44 -106.59 30.59
CA THR A 904 101.59 -105.21 31.04
C THR A 904 100.48 -104.37 30.44
N THR A 905 99.77 -103.63 31.28
CA THR A 905 98.76 -102.65 30.85
C THR A 905 99.40 -101.26 30.74
N GLY A 906 98.93 -100.45 29.79
CA GLY A 906 99.26 -99.03 29.66
C GLY A 906 98.34 -98.18 30.54
N VAL A 907 97.06 -98.59 30.62
CA VAL A 907 96.02 -97.98 31.45
C VAL A 907 95.04 -99.07 31.93
N GLU A 908 94.54 -98.96 33.16
CA GLU A 908 93.47 -99.79 33.72
C GLU A 908 92.29 -98.92 34.17
N VAL A 909 91.18 -98.93 33.44
CA VAL A 909 89.99 -98.16 33.78
C VAL A 909 88.93 -99.10 34.32
N ASN A 910 88.50 -98.91 35.57
CA ASN A 910 87.50 -99.74 36.24
C ASN A 910 87.84 -101.24 36.29
N THR A 911 89.11 -101.63 36.12
CA THR A 911 89.52 -103.03 36.21
C THR A 911 89.57 -103.51 37.66
N SER A 912 88.91 -104.63 37.97
CA SER A 912 88.86 -105.22 39.31
C SER A 912 89.87 -106.37 39.46
N ILE A 913 89.79 -107.35 38.56
CA ILE A 913 90.65 -108.55 38.58
C ILE A 913 90.98 -109.00 37.16
N PHE A 914 92.09 -109.72 37.02
CA PHE A 914 92.47 -110.46 35.82
C PHE A 914 92.35 -111.95 36.10
N MET A 915 91.73 -112.69 35.19
CA MET A 915 91.64 -114.15 35.23
C MET A 915 92.47 -114.75 34.10
N ILE A 916 93.40 -115.64 34.42
CA ILE A 916 94.13 -116.42 33.42
C ILE A 916 93.47 -117.77 33.27
N TYR A 917 93.13 -118.13 32.04
CA TYR A 917 92.59 -119.44 31.70
C TYR A 917 93.58 -120.24 30.85
N ARG A 918 93.54 -121.56 30.98
CA ARG A 918 94.42 -122.49 30.29
C ARG A 918 93.66 -123.65 29.66
N SER A 919 93.98 -124.00 28.42
CA SER A 919 93.43 -125.17 27.72
C SER A 919 94.52 -125.92 26.93
N THR A 920 94.38 -127.23 26.79
CA THR A 920 95.11 -128.03 25.79
C THR A 920 94.30 -128.23 24.50
N GLY A 921 93.14 -127.58 24.39
CA GLY A 921 92.26 -127.56 23.21
C GLY A 921 91.69 -126.16 22.97
N GLY A 922 90.39 -126.07 22.64
CA GLY A 922 89.70 -124.79 22.44
C GLY A 922 89.40 -124.01 23.72
N ARG A 923 88.94 -122.76 23.56
CA ARG A 923 88.57 -121.85 24.66
C ARG A 923 87.45 -122.41 25.56
N ASP A 924 86.53 -123.17 24.97
CA ASP A 924 85.42 -123.87 25.63
C ASP A 924 85.86 -124.92 26.67
N LYS A 925 87.09 -125.44 26.53
CA LYS A 925 87.69 -126.41 27.47
C LYS A 925 88.68 -125.76 28.45
N ALA A 926 88.78 -124.43 28.43
CA ALA A 926 89.76 -123.73 29.24
C ALA A 926 89.35 -123.73 30.71
N SER A 927 90.29 -124.14 31.56
CA SER A 927 90.15 -124.11 33.01
C SER A 927 90.80 -122.84 33.58
N LEU A 928 90.19 -122.26 34.60
CA LEU A 928 90.77 -121.11 35.30
C LEU A 928 92.08 -121.53 35.99
N LEU A 929 93.16 -120.85 35.65
CA LEU A 929 94.50 -121.07 36.18
C LEU A 929 94.79 -120.15 37.38
N ALA A 930 94.43 -118.87 37.27
CA ALA A 930 94.72 -117.88 38.30
C ALA A 930 93.77 -116.69 38.24
N VAL A 931 93.58 -116.05 39.40
CA VAL A 931 92.89 -114.76 39.55
C VAL A 931 93.86 -113.78 40.21
N ILE A 932 94.09 -112.64 39.57
CA ILE A 932 95.07 -111.64 39.98
C ILE A 932 94.34 -110.30 40.16
N PRO A 933 94.32 -109.69 41.35
CA PRO A 933 93.77 -108.35 41.52
C PRO A 933 94.48 -107.32 40.66
N ALA A 934 93.71 -106.45 40.04
CA ALA A 934 94.23 -105.30 39.32
C ALA A 934 94.92 -104.32 40.27
N ARG A 935 95.97 -103.67 39.79
CA ARG A 935 96.87 -102.78 40.54
C ARG A 935 97.20 -101.50 39.77
N GLY A 936 96.83 -101.41 38.49
CA GLY A 936 96.92 -100.21 37.70
C GLY A 936 95.76 -99.26 37.99
N SER A 937 95.75 -98.16 37.26
CA SER A 937 94.76 -97.09 37.36
C SER A 937 94.50 -96.48 35.99
N ALA A 938 93.49 -95.61 35.92
CA ALA A 938 93.11 -94.91 34.69
C ALA A 938 94.17 -93.96 34.13
N SER A 939 95.30 -93.80 34.83
CA SER A 939 96.42 -92.94 34.42
C SER A 939 97.78 -93.66 34.36
N ASN A 940 97.88 -94.87 34.89
CA ASN A 940 99.10 -95.68 34.88
C ASN A 940 98.72 -97.16 34.94
N GLY A 941 99.11 -97.95 33.94
CA GLY A 941 98.97 -99.40 34.00
C GLY A 941 100.00 -100.07 34.91
N ALA A 942 100.02 -101.40 34.91
CA ALA A 942 100.87 -102.22 35.75
C ALA A 942 101.29 -103.51 35.03
N SER A 943 102.40 -104.10 35.49
CA SER A 943 102.88 -105.40 35.01
C SER A 943 102.48 -106.51 35.97
N TYR A 944 102.06 -107.63 35.40
CA TYR A 944 101.62 -108.82 36.12
C TYR A 944 102.30 -110.05 35.53
N SER A 945 102.53 -111.04 36.38
CA SER A 945 102.86 -112.36 35.89
C SER A 945 102.31 -113.47 36.79
N VAL A 946 102.06 -114.62 36.17
CA VAL A 946 101.72 -115.87 36.84
C VAL A 946 102.52 -117.01 36.24
N ILE A 947 102.95 -117.96 37.07
CA ILE A 947 103.73 -119.11 36.61
C ILE A 947 102.86 -120.37 36.63
N ASP A 948 102.73 -121.02 35.49
CA ASP A 948 102.15 -122.35 35.38
C ASP A 948 103.25 -123.42 35.47
N ARG A 949 103.32 -124.12 36.61
CA ARG A 949 104.28 -125.22 36.85
C ARG A 949 103.70 -126.62 36.63
N HIS A 950 102.41 -126.72 36.28
CA HIS A 950 101.73 -128.00 36.08
C HIS A 950 101.56 -128.32 34.60
N VAL A 951 102.63 -128.10 33.81
CA VAL A 951 102.64 -128.36 32.37
C VAL A 951 103.39 -129.66 32.09
N LEU A 952 102.83 -130.50 31.22
CA LEU A 952 103.47 -131.73 30.78
C LEU A 952 104.41 -131.45 29.59
N ALA A 953 105.60 -132.02 29.63
CA ALA A 953 106.57 -131.89 28.54
C ALA A 953 105.99 -132.45 27.24
N GLY A 954 106.06 -131.66 26.16
CA GLY A 954 105.54 -132.02 24.83
C GLY A 954 104.05 -131.73 24.60
N VAL A 955 103.31 -131.19 25.58
CA VAL A 955 101.90 -130.78 25.43
C VAL A 955 101.81 -129.29 25.13
N ALA A 956 101.01 -128.90 24.13
CA ALA A 956 100.75 -127.51 23.78
C ALA A 956 99.61 -126.94 24.66
N TYR A 957 99.87 -125.83 25.33
CA TYR A 957 98.89 -125.10 26.13
C TYR A 957 98.58 -123.74 25.48
N SER A 958 97.31 -123.37 25.51
CA SER A 958 96.80 -122.04 25.15
C SER A 958 96.38 -121.30 26.40
N TYR A 959 96.74 -120.02 26.52
CA TYR A 959 96.43 -119.16 27.66
C TYR A 959 95.63 -117.92 27.23
N TRP A 960 94.57 -117.61 27.96
CA TRP A 960 93.75 -116.41 27.78
C TRP A 960 93.80 -115.55 29.04
N LEU A 961 93.92 -114.24 28.85
CA LEU A 961 93.76 -113.23 29.88
C LEU A 961 92.34 -112.69 29.76
N VAL A 962 91.57 -112.74 30.85
CA VAL A 962 90.26 -112.11 30.93
C VAL A 962 90.33 -111.00 31.97
N GLU A 963 90.13 -109.77 31.54
CA GLU A 963 89.86 -108.63 32.40
C GLU A 963 88.44 -108.73 32.96
N ILE A 964 88.26 -108.45 34.25
CA ILE A 964 86.96 -108.26 34.87
C ILE A 964 86.90 -106.85 35.45
N GLU A 965 85.93 -106.06 35.03
CA GLU A 965 85.69 -104.71 35.54
C GLU A 965 85.01 -104.72 36.92
N THR A 966 85.01 -103.59 37.62
CA THR A 966 84.33 -103.37 38.91
C THR A 966 82.82 -103.50 38.82
N ASN A 967 82.23 -103.36 37.61
CA ASN A 967 80.82 -103.60 37.34
C ASN A 967 80.51 -105.07 36.93
N GLY A 968 81.54 -105.92 36.77
CA GLY A 968 81.42 -107.32 36.38
C GLY A 968 81.52 -107.61 34.87
N ALA A 969 81.66 -106.60 34.00
CA ALA A 969 81.92 -106.79 32.57
C ALA A 969 83.27 -107.50 32.34
N GLN A 970 83.36 -108.28 31.24
CA GLN A 970 84.53 -109.11 30.96
C GLN A 970 85.10 -108.84 29.56
N HIS A 971 86.42 -108.68 29.46
CA HIS A 971 87.15 -108.54 28.19
C HIS A 971 88.25 -109.59 28.08
N GLU A 972 88.33 -110.30 26.94
CA GLU A 972 89.23 -111.43 26.75
C GLU A 972 90.34 -111.14 25.74
N TYR A 973 91.56 -111.56 26.06
CA TYR A 973 92.79 -111.37 25.29
C TYR A 973 93.54 -112.71 25.16
N GLY A 974 93.94 -113.08 23.94
CA GLY A 974 94.62 -114.35 23.63
C GLY A 974 93.93 -115.16 22.51
N PRO A 975 94.30 -116.44 22.32
CA PRO A 975 95.23 -117.21 23.13
C PRO A 975 96.71 -116.91 22.87
N LEU A 976 97.54 -117.03 23.91
CA LEU A 976 98.98 -117.26 23.77
C LEU A 976 99.28 -118.75 23.78
N GLN A 977 100.05 -119.24 22.82
CA GLN A 977 100.36 -120.67 22.68
C GLN A 977 101.82 -120.99 23.00
N SER A 978 102.04 -122.04 23.78
CA SER A 978 103.37 -122.54 24.13
C SER A 978 103.87 -123.57 23.08
N HIS A 979 104.56 -123.13 22.02
CA HIS A 979 105.29 -124.07 21.14
C HIS A 979 106.75 -124.20 21.57
N GLY A 980 107.20 -125.46 21.72
CA GLY A 980 108.34 -125.87 22.54
C GLY A 980 109.75 -125.73 21.94
N THR A 981 110.72 -125.97 22.84
CA THR A 981 112.19 -125.93 22.71
C THR A 981 112.83 -124.54 22.56
N ILE A 982 113.76 -124.28 23.48
CA ILE A 982 114.36 -123.00 23.88
C ILE A 982 115.03 -122.26 22.71
N SER A 983 114.53 -121.06 22.38
CA SER A 983 115.26 -119.88 21.89
C SER A 983 114.36 -119.02 20.98
N GLN A 984 113.64 -118.05 21.55
CA GLN A 984 113.40 -116.68 21.03
C GLN A 984 112.18 -116.05 21.70
N GLN A 985 112.34 -114.80 22.15
CA GLN A 985 111.26 -113.93 22.64
C GLN A 985 110.25 -113.69 21.51
N HIS A 986 109.00 -114.11 21.69
CA HIS A 986 107.90 -113.62 20.86
C HIS A 986 107.32 -112.37 21.52
N GLN A 987 107.60 -111.21 20.94
CA GLN A 987 106.87 -109.97 21.21
C GLN A 987 105.76 -109.85 20.16
N TYR A 988 104.50 -109.81 20.59
CA TYR A 988 103.38 -109.39 19.75
C TYR A 988 103.11 -107.91 20.03
N PHE A 989 103.38 -107.05 19.04
CA PHE A 989 102.93 -105.67 19.04
C PHE A 989 101.53 -105.61 18.41
N ILE A 990 100.54 -105.11 19.14
CA ILE A 990 99.27 -104.62 18.57
C ILE A 990 99.26 -103.10 18.77
N PRO A 991 99.44 -102.29 17.71
CA PRO A 991 98.98 -100.91 17.69
C PRO A 991 97.59 -100.84 17.08
N LEU A 992 96.63 -100.38 17.88
CA LEU A 992 95.25 -100.09 17.50
C LEU A 992 95.14 -98.77 16.72
N ILE A 993 94.27 -98.85 15.71
CA ILE A 993 93.47 -97.85 15.01
C ILE A 993 93.40 -96.47 15.70
N GLY A 994 93.75 -95.41 14.95
CA GLY A 994 93.30 -94.03 15.20
C GLY A 994 92.61 -93.49 13.94
N ARG A 995 91.31 -93.23 14.06
CA ARG A 995 90.56 -92.22 13.29
C ARG A 995 90.37 -91.03 14.20
#